data_AF-A0A3A0W4I3-F1
#
_entry.id   AF-A0A3A0W4I3-F1
#
_cell.length_a   1.000
_cell.length_b   1.000
_cell.length_c   1.000
_cell.angle_alpha   90.00
_cell.angle_beta   90.00
_cell.angle_gamma   90.00
#
_symmetry.space_group_name_H-M   'P 1'
#
loop_
_entity.id
_entity.type
_entity.pdbx_description
1 polymer ?
#
loop_
_entity_poly.entity_id
_entity_poly.type
_entity_poly.pdbx_seq_one_letter_code
_entity_poly.pdbx_strand_id
1 'polypeptide(L)'
;MISSLTVRKDYSTEFTRCINQIIILLPLNKPCKVNLNGIILSVDNGLIINNSDLYQLIKLDDVVELSMPLPIFFEQEQCLSNCYFDFAQIRNIEQFRALVLQMLYDESYLTGNEFHYIADIVDFLLKEAKVTLHTTYVPTLRTKNLLAQKLIRYVNLHIHENLTTQDVSKRFFISQSYISIIFSRMLNINFKYYVSSLKVALSLYDLVQHNKSIHETANHYNFNSVSTYSKHFKRFVHMPPKMFIYHYRSMKGDYPVNIQTHIESISSYLPQFKQNNAHSTINLKELEYNYFFESMLSVIQLNNLYELINFSESHFEALVTENFSKVNLYIHNVDIKYLNNLELQKLLNIIQRLVSNNFTVTLTVTSPENFSSIHDTIIKSLIKTDKSQTILKCLTLIFNPEHWETEYFQTIMQLITRKYRSMKIGIVIDDLLSAYQTLPEIINVITMYPATHYYLNSDLNTLYKLLHNKFIKPCSNLRQTFMQFINYLVPYSKKLIINNVTYTSLAKYYDNSLSDSHILLYRLLLDLNGKISGIGFPLYTADDDQVMLIDQHQNTMPIVYIYSLLAAFTDKYTFRLPNGIACKEDDNYHLLLINKNNTLTNTVPVVISVMPPFMGEYFVFNRILSPEHGLISNMITSQVNHTFIDPQLLQQINQANHPLATLSVHSNNMPLSLSLERATIQYIMLSPNNEATHHI
;
A
#
# COMPACT_ATOMS: atom_id res chain seq x y z
N MET A 1 9.73 13.72 -35.84
CA MET A 1 10.30 12.61 -35.04
C MET A 1 9.33 12.37 -33.93
N ILE A 2 8.97 11.13 -33.70
CA ILE A 2 7.84 10.82 -32.83
C ILE A 2 8.25 9.63 -31.98
N SER A 3 7.99 9.70 -30.67
CA SER A 3 8.21 8.56 -29.77
C SER A 3 7.23 7.44 -30.13
N SER A 4 7.65 6.19 -30.07
CA SER A 4 6.79 5.05 -30.39
C SER A 4 6.78 4.03 -29.27
N LEU A 5 5.59 3.70 -28.78
CA LEU A 5 5.37 2.64 -27.80
C LEU A 5 4.71 1.44 -28.51
N THR A 6 5.35 0.27 -28.46
CA THR A 6 4.88 -0.93 -29.15
C THR A 6 5.02 -2.17 -28.27
N VAL A 7 4.06 -3.08 -28.33
CA VAL A 7 4.17 -4.42 -27.72
C VAL A 7 4.67 -5.39 -28.78
N ARG A 8 5.86 -5.95 -28.56
CA ARG A 8 6.54 -6.88 -29.47
C ARG A 8 6.25 -8.32 -29.06
N LYS A 9 5.82 -9.13 -30.02
CA LYS A 9 5.60 -10.57 -29.89
C LYS A 9 6.23 -11.30 -31.07
N ASP A 10 6.91 -12.42 -30.79
CA ASP A 10 7.71 -13.18 -31.77
C ASP A 10 8.63 -12.29 -32.64
N TYR A 11 9.24 -11.27 -32.04
CA TYR A 11 10.02 -10.28 -32.76
C TYR A 11 11.53 -10.53 -32.65
N SER A 12 12.24 -10.42 -33.76
CA SER A 12 13.71 -10.48 -33.80
C SER A 12 14.25 -9.47 -34.79
N THR A 13 15.45 -8.94 -34.49
CA THR A 13 16.12 -7.98 -35.37
C THR A 13 17.45 -8.53 -35.87
N GLU A 14 17.98 -7.88 -36.90
CA GLU A 14 19.40 -8.01 -37.24
C GLU A 14 20.25 -7.25 -36.22
N PHE A 15 21.54 -7.62 -36.13
CA PHE A 15 22.50 -6.92 -35.28
C PHE A 15 22.86 -5.57 -35.91
N THR A 16 22.33 -4.50 -35.33
CA THR A 16 22.37 -3.15 -35.90
C THR A 16 22.74 -2.12 -34.84
N ARG A 17 23.06 -0.90 -35.28
CA ARG A 17 23.40 0.21 -34.38
C ARG A 17 22.14 1.01 -34.09
N CYS A 18 21.89 1.30 -32.81
CA CYS A 18 20.91 2.27 -32.37
C CYS A 18 21.40 3.67 -32.75
N ILE A 19 20.64 4.40 -33.56
CA ILE A 19 21.02 5.73 -34.06
C ILE A 19 19.82 6.66 -33.91
N ASN A 20 20.07 7.85 -33.35
CA ASN A 20 19.07 8.91 -33.20
C ASN A 20 17.89 8.56 -32.28
N GLN A 21 18.07 7.61 -31.37
CA GLN A 21 17.04 7.24 -30.40
C GLN A 21 17.64 6.60 -29.16
N ILE A 22 16.83 6.54 -28.11
CA ILE A 22 17.03 5.70 -26.92
C ILE A 22 15.85 4.74 -26.88
N ILE A 23 16.14 3.45 -26.74
CA ILE A 23 15.12 2.39 -26.70
C ILE A 23 15.08 1.81 -25.30
N ILE A 24 13.88 1.72 -24.73
CA ILE A 24 13.60 1.00 -23.48
C ILE A 24 12.88 -0.30 -23.84
N LEU A 25 13.34 -1.40 -23.27
CA LEU A 25 12.69 -2.70 -23.36
C LEU A 25 12.23 -3.14 -21.97
N LEU A 26 10.93 -3.40 -21.82
CA LEU A 26 10.32 -3.89 -20.59
C LEU A 26 9.61 -5.22 -20.85
N PRO A 27 10.17 -6.35 -20.37
CA PRO A 27 9.47 -7.64 -20.42
C PRO A 27 8.22 -7.61 -19.54
N LEU A 28 7.10 -8.18 -20.02
CA LEU A 28 5.84 -8.22 -19.26
C LEU A 28 5.71 -9.49 -18.40
N ASN A 29 5.99 -10.67 -18.99
CA ASN A 29 5.76 -11.96 -18.33
C ASN A 29 7.03 -12.81 -18.16
N LYS A 30 7.89 -12.82 -19.17
CA LYS A 30 9.06 -13.70 -19.24
C LYS A 30 10.29 -12.88 -19.59
N PRO A 31 11.46 -13.26 -19.08
CA PRO A 31 12.68 -12.59 -19.45
C PRO A 31 12.96 -12.72 -20.93
N CYS A 32 13.46 -11.65 -21.53
CA CYS A 32 13.80 -11.61 -22.93
C CYS A 32 15.31 -11.64 -23.14
N LYS A 33 15.76 -12.09 -24.32
CA LYS A 33 17.19 -12.16 -24.65
C LYS A 33 17.55 -11.05 -25.62
N VAL A 34 18.54 -10.26 -25.24
CA VAL A 34 19.05 -9.16 -26.06
C VAL A 34 20.57 -9.29 -26.15
N ASN A 35 21.12 -9.29 -27.36
CA ASN A 35 22.55 -9.14 -27.55
C ASN A 35 22.87 -7.65 -27.59
N LEU A 36 23.40 -7.10 -26.50
CA LEU A 36 23.82 -5.71 -26.38
C LEU A 36 25.33 -5.62 -26.37
N ASN A 37 25.88 -4.86 -27.32
CA ASN A 37 27.30 -4.61 -27.50
C ASN A 37 28.17 -5.90 -27.49
N GLY A 38 27.64 -7.00 -28.02
CA GLY A 38 28.33 -8.28 -28.16
C GLY A 38 28.11 -9.28 -27.01
N ILE A 39 27.35 -8.92 -25.97
CA ILE A 39 26.94 -9.84 -24.90
C ILE A 39 25.45 -10.14 -25.01
N ILE A 40 25.11 -11.42 -24.95
CA ILE A 40 23.74 -11.88 -24.77
C ILE A 40 23.36 -11.73 -23.31
N LEU A 41 22.42 -10.82 -23.04
CA LEU A 41 21.83 -10.56 -21.74
C LEU A 41 20.46 -11.25 -21.65
N SER A 42 20.15 -11.81 -20.48
CA SER A 42 18.78 -12.12 -20.08
C SER A 42 18.24 -10.89 -19.35
N VAL A 43 17.13 -10.35 -19.82
CA VAL A 43 16.53 -9.13 -19.29
C VAL A 43 15.25 -9.53 -18.58
N ASP A 44 15.25 -9.44 -17.25
CA ASP A 44 14.08 -9.72 -16.42
C ASP A 44 13.23 -8.47 -16.20
N ASN A 45 13.86 -7.39 -15.73
CA ASN A 45 13.14 -6.18 -15.29
C ASN A 45 13.05 -5.08 -16.35
N GLY A 46 14.12 -4.89 -17.12
CA GLY A 46 14.18 -3.94 -18.23
C GLY A 46 15.60 -3.66 -18.72
N LEU A 47 15.71 -3.04 -19.88
CA LEU A 47 16.99 -2.70 -20.52
C LEU A 47 16.87 -1.37 -21.26
N ILE A 48 17.92 -0.54 -21.20
CA ILE A 48 18.04 0.68 -22.01
C ILE A 48 19.13 0.44 -23.07
N ILE A 49 18.80 0.78 -24.32
CA ILE A 49 19.71 0.76 -25.46
C ILE A 49 19.93 2.21 -25.87
N ASN A 50 21.17 2.69 -25.71
CA ASN A 50 21.54 4.07 -25.94
C ASN A 50 21.83 4.36 -27.41
N ASN A 51 21.81 5.64 -27.78
CA ASN A 51 22.36 6.05 -29.06
C ASN A 51 23.82 5.58 -29.19
N SER A 52 24.16 5.10 -30.38
CA SER A 52 25.40 4.42 -30.76
C SER A 52 25.58 2.98 -30.28
N ASP A 53 24.77 2.44 -29.36
CA ASP A 53 24.87 1.02 -28.96
C ASP A 53 24.62 0.08 -30.15
N LEU A 54 25.31 -1.07 -30.15
CA LEU A 54 24.98 -2.17 -31.04
C LEU A 54 24.04 -3.14 -30.33
N TYR A 55 22.93 -3.49 -30.95
CA TYR A 55 21.96 -4.39 -30.34
C TYR A 55 21.36 -5.37 -31.35
N GLN A 56 20.86 -6.49 -30.82
CA GLN A 56 20.03 -7.44 -31.53
C GLN A 56 19.00 -8.02 -30.58
N LEU A 57 17.73 -7.92 -30.97
CA LEU A 57 16.61 -8.50 -30.23
C LEU A 57 16.45 -9.96 -30.65
N ILE A 58 16.46 -10.89 -29.68
CA ILE A 58 16.46 -12.34 -29.94
C ILE A 58 15.14 -12.93 -29.44
N LYS A 59 14.19 -13.15 -30.36
CA LYS A 59 12.88 -13.76 -30.09
C LYS A 59 12.19 -13.15 -28.86
N LEU A 60 11.87 -11.87 -28.94
CA LEU A 60 11.09 -11.19 -27.91
C LEU A 60 9.66 -11.70 -27.91
N ASP A 61 9.17 -12.07 -26.73
CA ASP A 61 7.80 -12.51 -26.50
C ASP A 61 7.22 -11.67 -25.35
N ASP A 62 6.09 -11.02 -25.58
CA ASP A 62 5.43 -10.09 -24.65
C ASP A 62 6.37 -9.01 -24.05
N VAL A 63 7.05 -8.24 -24.90
CA VAL A 63 7.96 -7.14 -24.47
C VAL A 63 7.43 -5.79 -24.94
N VAL A 64 7.36 -4.82 -24.03
CA VAL A 64 7.09 -3.42 -24.39
C VAL A 64 8.38 -2.75 -24.83
N GLU A 65 8.36 -2.19 -26.04
CA GLU A 65 9.44 -1.41 -26.64
C GLU A 65 8.98 0.04 -26.76
N LEU A 66 9.61 0.93 -25.98
CA LEU A 66 9.46 2.37 -26.10
C LEU A 66 10.71 2.94 -26.77
N SER A 67 10.55 3.51 -27.97
CA SER A 67 11.61 4.24 -28.66
C SER A 67 11.37 5.74 -28.57
N MET A 68 12.36 6.49 -28.11
CA MET A 68 12.33 7.94 -27.97
C MET A 68 13.43 8.59 -28.82
N PRO A 69 13.10 9.54 -29.72
CA PRO A 69 14.08 10.28 -30.48
C PRO A 69 15.12 10.98 -29.60
N LEU A 70 16.40 10.87 -29.97
CA LEU A 70 17.50 11.51 -29.23
C LEU A 70 17.31 13.03 -29.03
N PRO A 71 16.72 13.78 -29.98
CA PRO A 71 16.43 15.21 -29.81
C PRO A 71 15.67 15.62 -28.56
N ILE A 72 14.80 14.76 -28.03
CA ILE A 72 14.02 15.03 -26.81
C ILE A 72 14.94 15.28 -25.60
N PHE A 73 16.08 14.60 -25.56
CA PHE A 73 17.03 14.68 -24.45
C PHE A 73 17.96 15.90 -24.53
N PHE A 74 18.12 16.50 -25.71
CA PHE A 74 19.01 17.66 -25.90
C PHE A 74 18.48 18.94 -25.27
N GLU A 75 17.17 19.03 -25.00
CA GLU A 75 16.60 20.21 -24.33
C GLU A 75 16.93 20.25 -22.84
N GLN A 76 17.01 19.07 -22.22
CA GLN A 76 17.12 18.92 -20.77
C GLN A 76 18.56 18.63 -20.31
N GLU A 77 19.44 18.16 -21.21
CA GLU A 77 20.83 17.82 -20.87
C GLU A 77 21.82 18.43 -21.88
N GLN A 78 22.58 19.43 -21.42
CA GLN A 78 23.55 20.16 -22.25
C GLN A 78 24.77 19.32 -22.62
N CYS A 79 25.07 18.24 -21.87
CA CYS A 79 26.23 17.38 -22.07
C CYS A 79 25.86 15.94 -22.45
N LEU A 80 24.78 15.74 -23.22
CA LEU A 80 24.27 14.40 -23.56
C LEU A 80 25.32 13.50 -24.26
N SER A 81 26.23 14.10 -25.04
CA SER A 81 27.35 13.36 -25.66
C SER A 81 28.22 12.61 -24.64
N ASN A 82 28.27 13.09 -23.40
CA ASN A 82 29.16 12.61 -22.34
C ASN A 82 28.39 11.81 -21.28
N CYS A 83 27.20 11.31 -21.59
CA CYS A 83 26.49 10.39 -20.70
C CYS A 83 25.84 9.26 -21.49
N TYR A 84 25.44 8.23 -20.75
CA TYR A 84 24.55 7.18 -21.23
C TYR A 84 23.59 6.80 -20.11
N PHE A 85 22.49 6.15 -20.48
CA PHE A 85 21.49 5.69 -19.54
C PHE A 85 21.69 4.20 -19.28
N ASP A 86 21.76 3.85 -18.00
CA ASP A 86 21.91 2.48 -17.54
C ASP A 86 20.72 2.10 -16.67
N PHE A 87 19.97 1.09 -17.12
CA PHE A 87 18.80 0.61 -16.41
C PHE A 87 19.14 0.11 -15.00
N ALA A 88 20.37 -0.38 -14.79
CA ALA A 88 20.80 -0.88 -13.49
C ALA A 88 20.96 0.22 -12.42
N GLN A 89 20.96 1.50 -12.81
CA GLN A 89 21.04 2.63 -11.86
C GLN A 89 19.67 3.02 -11.29
N ILE A 90 18.59 2.56 -11.92
CA ILE A 90 17.21 2.86 -11.51
C ILE A 90 16.96 2.21 -10.14
N ARG A 91 16.69 3.03 -9.13
CA ARG A 91 16.48 2.55 -7.75
C ARG A 91 15.08 1.96 -7.60
N ASN A 92 14.09 2.58 -8.24
CA ASN A 92 12.70 2.16 -8.19
C ASN A 92 12.24 1.68 -9.56
N ILE A 93 12.57 0.42 -9.88
CA ILE A 93 12.26 -0.18 -11.19
C ILE A 93 10.74 -0.24 -11.44
N GLU A 94 9.94 -0.51 -10.41
CA GLU A 94 8.48 -0.59 -10.54
C GLU A 94 7.86 0.77 -10.84
N GLN A 95 8.33 1.85 -10.21
CA GLN A 95 7.90 3.20 -10.56
C GLN A 95 8.21 3.52 -12.02
N PHE A 96 9.41 3.18 -12.49
CA PHE A 96 9.78 3.40 -13.88
C PHE A 96 8.92 2.56 -14.85
N ARG A 97 8.69 1.29 -14.53
CA ARG A 97 7.84 0.40 -15.33
C ARG A 97 6.43 0.95 -15.42
N ALA A 98 5.83 1.34 -14.30
CA ALA A 98 4.49 1.88 -14.31
C ALA A 98 4.39 3.21 -15.05
N LEU A 99 5.39 4.09 -14.91
CA LEU A 99 5.50 5.31 -15.69
C LEU A 99 5.50 5.02 -17.19
N VAL A 100 6.28 4.03 -17.67
CA VAL A 100 6.33 3.65 -19.10
C VAL A 100 5.08 2.91 -19.59
N LEU A 101 4.35 2.25 -18.69
CA LEU A 101 3.15 1.49 -19.03
C LEU A 101 1.86 2.31 -18.90
N GLN A 102 1.87 3.47 -18.24
CA GLN A 102 0.66 4.28 -17.97
C GLN A 102 -0.12 4.64 -19.24
N MET A 103 0.57 4.92 -20.36
CA MET A 103 -0.05 5.16 -21.67
C MET A 103 -0.86 3.98 -22.23
N LEU A 104 -0.62 2.75 -21.77
CA LEU A 104 -1.35 1.56 -22.24
C LEU A 104 -2.70 1.35 -21.53
N TYR A 105 -2.98 2.09 -20.45
CA TYR A 105 -4.14 1.83 -19.57
C TYR A 105 -5.30 2.81 -19.72
N ASP A 106 -5.07 4.02 -20.25
CA ASP A 106 -6.00 5.13 -20.09
C ASP A 106 -6.43 5.71 -21.44
N GLU A 107 -7.68 5.42 -21.83
CA GLU A 107 -8.29 5.89 -23.08
C GLU A 107 -8.39 7.43 -23.14
N SER A 108 -8.29 8.14 -22.01
CA SER A 108 -8.31 9.60 -21.98
C SER A 108 -7.03 10.24 -22.56
N TYR A 109 -5.90 9.54 -22.58
CA TYR A 109 -4.66 10.02 -23.22
C TYR A 109 -4.74 10.04 -24.74
N LEU A 110 -5.70 9.34 -25.34
CA LEU A 110 -5.93 9.34 -26.78
C LEU A 110 -6.60 10.63 -27.29
N THR A 111 -7.04 11.53 -26.39
CA THR A 111 -7.90 12.67 -26.76
C THR A 111 -7.40 14.06 -26.34
N GLY A 112 -6.21 14.24 -25.73
CA GLY A 112 -5.73 15.62 -25.51
C GLY A 112 -4.41 15.96 -24.82
N ASN A 113 -3.69 15.03 -24.15
CA ASN A 113 -2.50 15.37 -23.35
C ASN A 113 -1.23 14.57 -23.73
N GLU A 114 -0.88 14.53 -25.02
CA GLU A 114 0.26 13.73 -25.52
C GLU A 114 1.66 14.23 -25.08
N PHE A 115 1.79 15.49 -24.65
CA PHE A 115 3.11 16.15 -24.56
C PHE A 115 3.86 15.98 -23.23
N HIS A 116 3.18 15.74 -22.11
CA HIS A 116 3.84 15.70 -20.78
C HIS A 116 4.38 14.31 -20.41
N TYR A 117 3.77 13.25 -20.94
CA TYR A 117 4.13 11.88 -20.58
C TYR A 117 5.58 11.50 -20.92
N ILE A 118 6.03 11.80 -22.14
CA ILE A 118 7.41 11.52 -22.53
C ILE A 118 8.38 12.40 -21.75
N ALA A 119 8.00 13.65 -21.45
CA ALA A 119 8.83 14.53 -20.63
C ALA A 119 9.09 13.92 -19.24
N ASP A 120 8.05 13.36 -18.59
CA ASP A 120 8.20 12.68 -17.29
C ASP A 120 9.16 11.49 -17.37
N ILE A 121 9.09 10.69 -18.44
CA ILE A 121 10.02 9.55 -18.66
C ILE A 121 11.44 10.05 -18.86
N VAL A 122 11.63 11.11 -19.63
CA VAL A 122 12.95 11.69 -19.91
C VAL A 122 13.55 12.27 -18.63
N ASP A 123 12.77 13.03 -17.85
CA ASP A 123 13.17 13.58 -16.56
C ASP A 123 13.58 12.47 -15.58
N PHE A 124 12.80 11.38 -15.53
CA PHE A 124 13.13 10.21 -14.71
C PHE A 124 14.48 9.60 -15.14
N LEU A 125 14.67 9.37 -16.43
CA LEU A 125 15.92 8.81 -16.96
C LEU A 125 17.12 9.70 -16.65
N LEU A 126 16.99 11.02 -16.80
CA LEU A 126 18.05 11.99 -16.51
C LEU A 126 18.43 12.02 -15.03
N LYS A 127 17.47 11.74 -14.15
CA LYS A 127 17.65 11.76 -12.69
C LYS A 127 18.20 10.45 -12.14
N GLU A 128 17.67 9.31 -12.57
CA GLU A 128 17.97 8.01 -11.97
C GLU A 128 18.86 7.10 -12.83
N ALA A 129 18.72 7.14 -14.16
CA ALA A 129 19.42 6.22 -15.05
C ALA A 129 20.71 6.80 -15.65
N LYS A 130 20.92 8.11 -15.60
CA LYS A 130 22.04 8.81 -16.25
C LYS A 130 23.38 8.51 -15.57
N VAL A 131 24.32 8.00 -16.35
CA VAL A 131 25.73 7.84 -15.97
C VAL A 131 26.55 8.88 -16.72
N THR A 132 27.24 9.76 -15.97
CA THR A 132 28.05 10.85 -16.54
C THR A 132 29.51 10.41 -16.73
N LEU A 133 30.11 10.78 -17.85
CA LEU A 133 31.48 10.45 -18.25
C LEU A 133 32.30 11.73 -18.49
N HIS A 134 33.63 11.61 -18.41
CA HIS A 134 34.55 12.70 -18.75
C HIS A 134 34.78 12.86 -20.27
N THR A 135 34.44 11.84 -21.05
CA THR A 135 34.60 11.81 -22.51
C THR A 135 33.28 11.41 -23.17
N THR A 136 33.17 11.64 -24.48
CA THR A 136 32.01 11.19 -25.27
C THR A 136 31.75 9.70 -25.07
N TYR A 137 30.49 9.32 -24.84
CA TYR A 137 30.08 7.93 -24.72
C TYR A 137 30.30 7.21 -26.06
N VAL A 138 31.13 6.18 -26.03
CA VAL A 138 31.33 5.26 -27.15
C VAL A 138 31.24 3.84 -26.62
N PRO A 139 30.31 3.00 -27.14
CA PRO A 139 30.11 1.67 -26.61
C PRO A 139 31.32 0.78 -26.85
N THR A 140 31.68 0.04 -25.82
CA THR A 140 32.72 -0.99 -25.90
C THR A 140 32.09 -2.31 -26.33
N LEU A 141 32.60 -2.92 -27.40
CA LEU A 141 32.19 -4.27 -27.75
C LEU A 141 32.81 -5.28 -26.77
N ARG A 142 31.96 -6.02 -26.07
CA ARG A 142 32.35 -7.08 -25.16
C ARG A 142 32.30 -8.41 -25.89
N THR A 143 33.47 -9.01 -26.12
CA THR A 143 33.61 -10.27 -26.87
C THR A 143 34.79 -11.08 -26.36
N LYS A 144 34.74 -12.42 -26.45
CA LYS A 144 35.88 -13.28 -26.10
C LYS A 144 37.07 -13.15 -27.07
N ASN A 145 36.87 -12.58 -28.27
CA ASN A 145 37.94 -12.39 -29.23
C ASN A 145 38.75 -11.12 -28.90
N LEU A 146 39.91 -11.31 -28.27
CA LEU A 146 40.81 -10.22 -27.86
C LEU A 146 41.22 -9.31 -29.03
N LEU A 147 41.43 -9.88 -30.22
CA LEU A 147 41.83 -9.11 -31.40
C LEU A 147 40.69 -8.21 -31.87
N ALA A 148 39.45 -8.69 -31.84
CA ALA A 148 38.27 -7.87 -32.15
C ALA A 148 38.07 -6.73 -31.14
N GLN A 149 38.28 -6.97 -29.84
CA GLN A 149 38.25 -5.92 -28.82
C GLN A 149 39.29 -4.82 -29.13
N LYS A 150 40.53 -5.22 -29.44
CA LYS A 150 41.60 -4.26 -29.76
C LYS A 150 41.31 -3.47 -31.03
N LEU A 151 40.77 -4.13 -32.07
CA LEU A 151 40.36 -3.47 -33.32
C LEU A 151 39.28 -2.41 -33.06
N ILE A 152 38.26 -2.72 -32.27
CA ILE A 152 37.17 -1.79 -31.96
C ILE A 152 37.66 -0.64 -31.09
N ARG A 153 38.48 -0.92 -30.08
CA ARG A 153 39.11 0.13 -29.28
C ARG A 153 39.93 1.09 -30.15
N TYR A 154 40.68 0.56 -31.12
CA TYR A 154 41.43 1.38 -32.06
C TYR A 154 40.51 2.24 -32.94
N VAL A 155 39.43 1.67 -33.50
CA VAL A 155 38.45 2.44 -34.26
C VAL A 155 37.85 3.57 -33.42
N ASN A 156 37.52 3.32 -32.15
CA ASN A 156 36.94 4.31 -31.27
C ASN A 156 37.91 5.47 -30.97
N LEU A 157 39.18 5.16 -30.69
CA LEU A 157 40.22 6.17 -30.40
C LEU A 157 40.59 7.02 -31.63
N HIS A 158 40.49 6.44 -32.82
CA HIS A 158 40.88 7.07 -34.09
C HIS A 158 39.66 7.43 -34.97
N ILE A 159 38.47 7.61 -34.37
CA ILE A 159 37.22 7.80 -35.12
C ILE A 159 37.20 9.09 -35.95
N HIS A 160 38.00 10.10 -35.57
CA HIS A 160 38.17 11.36 -36.28
C HIS A 160 39.25 11.30 -37.38
N GLU A 161 39.92 10.16 -37.54
CA GLU A 161 40.95 9.95 -38.55
C GLU A 161 40.42 9.23 -39.79
N ASN A 162 41.27 9.12 -40.81
CA ASN A 162 40.97 8.32 -42.00
C ASN A 162 41.20 6.85 -41.65
N LEU A 163 40.12 6.10 -41.43
CA LEU A 163 40.17 4.69 -41.06
C LEU A 163 39.86 3.81 -42.27
N THR A 164 40.90 3.35 -42.96
CA THR A 164 40.76 2.34 -44.00
C THR A 164 41.11 0.94 -43.47
N THR A 165 40.58 -0.11 -44.12
CA THR A 165 40.99 -1.49 -43.83
C THR A 165 42.48 -1.72 -44.03
N GLN A 166 43.12 -0.95 -44.93
CA GLN A 166 44.55 -1.00 -45.18
C GLN A 166 45.36 -0.46 -44.00
N ASP A 167 44.93 0.65 -43.40
CA ASP A 167 45.61 1.26 -42.25
C ASP A 167 45.53 0.36 -41.02
N VAL A 168 44.33 -0.18 -40.76
CA VAL A 168 44.10 -1.13 -39.67
C VAL A 168 44.88 -2.42 -39.90
N SER A 169 44.94 -2.92 -41.14
CA SER A 169 45.72 -4.11 -41.52
C SER A 169 47.20 -3.96 -41.21
N LYS A 170 47.81 -2.82 -41.58
CA LYS A 170 49.22 -2.51 -41.29
C LYS A 170 49.47 -2.39 -39.79
N ARG A 171 48.57 -1.72 -39.05
CA ARG A 171 48.72 -1.48 -37.61
C ARG A 171 48.63 -2.75 -36.77
N PHE A 172 47.77 -3.68 -37.16
CA PHE A 172 47.50 -4.91 -36.42
C PHE A 172 48.24 -6.13 -36.97
N PHE A 173 49.04 -5.97 -38.03
CA PHE A 173 49.76 -7.04 -38.73
C PHE A 173 48.85 -8.20 -39.18
N ILE A 174 47.65 -7.87 -39.69
CA ILE A 174 46.65 -8.82 -40.18
C ILE A 174 46.18 -8.43 -41.58
N SER A 175 45.70 -9.39 -42.38
CA SER A 175 45.18 -9.08 -43.73
C SER A 175 43.85 -8.31 -43.69
N GLN A 176 43.58 -7.48 -44.71
CA GLN A 176 42.29 -6.78 -44.85
C GLN A 176 41.11 -7.75 -44.92
N SER A 177 41.30 -8.90 -45.58
CA SER A 177 40.31 -9.97 -45.65
C SER A 177 40.00 -10.55 -44.27
N TYR A 178 41.00 -10.69 -43.41
CA TYR A 178 40.82 -11.18 -42.04
C TYR A 178 40.01 -10.19 -41.19
N ILE A 179 40.23 -8.88 -41.33
CA ILE A 179 39.39 -7.84 -40.69
C ILE A 179 37.93 -7.99 -41.13
N SER A 180 37.69 -8.14 -42.43
CA SER A 180 36.33 -8.36 -42.96
C SER A 180 35.69 -9.63 -42.39
N ILE A 181 36.43 -10.74 -42.30
CA ILE A 181 35.95 -11.99 -41.71
C ILE A 181 35.58 -11.80 -40.23
N ILE A 182 36.40 -11.09 -39.46
CA ILE A 182 36.12 -10.82 -38.04
C ILE A 182 34.82 -10.04 -37.89
N PHE A 183 34.68 -8.93 -38.61
CA PHE A 183 33.49 -8.08 -38.53
C PHE A 183 32.22 -8.81 -39.01
N SER A 184 32.30 -9.53 -40.14
CA SER A 184 31.18 -10.32 -40.65
C SER A 184 30.80 -11.49 -39.73
N ARG A 185 31.77 -12.24 -39.18
CA ARG A 185 31.46 -13.38 -38.31
C ARG A 185 30.96 -12.97 -36.92
N MET A 186 31.45 -11.84 -36.39
CA MET A 186 31.17 -11.46 -35.01
C MET A 186 29.99 -10.50 -34.87
N LEU A 187 29.83 -9.59 -35.82
CA LEU A 187 28.83 -8.51 -35.74
C LEU A 187 27.82 -8.59 -36.87
N ASN A 188 27.97 -9.53 -37.81
CA ASN A 188 27.14 -9.62 -39.01
C ASN A 188 27.07 -8.31 -39.83
N ILE A 189 28.05 -7.42 -39.65
CA ILE A 189 28.19 -6.15 -40.34
C ILE A 189 29.63 -6.00 -40.83
N ASN A 190 29.84 -5.35 -41.98
CA ASN A 190 31.18 -5.12 -42.49
C ASN A 190 31.88 -3.93 -41.80
N PHE A 191 33.22 -3.90 -41.86
CA PHE A 191 34.05 -2.86 -41.22
C PHE A 191 33.64 -1.43 -41.63
N LYS A 192 33.41 -1.18 -42.93
CA LYS A 192 33.03 0.15 -43.44
C LYS A 192 31.67 0.59 -42.88
N TYR A 193 30.71 -0.32 -42.78
CA TYR A 193 29.40 -0.07 -42.18
C TYR A 193 29.54 0.24 -40.70
N TYR A 194 30.35 -0.53 -39.95
CA TYR A 194 30.61 -0.28 -38.54
C TYR A 194 31.17 1.13 -38.29
N VAL A 195 32.22 1.51 -39.03
CA VAL A 195 32.87 2.82 -38.88
C VAL A 195 31.91 3.95 -39.30
N SER A 196 31.27 3.84 -40.46
CA SER A 196 30.38 4.90 -40.95
C SER A 196 29.12 5.08 -40.09
N SER A 197 28.54 4.00 -39.57
CA SER A 197 27.41 4.08 -38.63
C SER A 197 27.81 4.73 -37.30
N LEU A 198 29.01 4.42 -36.78
CA LEU A 198 29.53 5.06 -35.55
C LEU A 198 29.81 6.54 -35.76
N LYS A 199 30.49 6.92 -36.85
CA LYS A 199 30.73 8.33 -37.22
C LYS A 199 29.42 9.11 -37.29
N VAL A 200 28.39 8.55 -37.92
CA VAL A 200 27.08 9.20 -38.03
C VAL A 200 26.40 9.33 -36.66
N ALA A 201 26.38 8.27 -35.85
CA ALA A 201 25.76 8.29 -34.51
C ALA A 201 26.38 9.36 -33.59
N LEU A 202 27.70 9.52 -33.63
CA LEU A 202 28.42 10.55 -32.86
C LEU A 202 28.21 11.96 -33.45
N SER A 203 28.13 12.07 -34.78
CA SER A 203 27.96 13.36 -35.45
C SER A 203 26.65 14.08 -35.10
N LEU A 204 25.65 13.35 -34.60
CA LEU A 204 24.39 13.93 -34.12
C LEU A 204 24.63 14.97 -33.02
N TYR A 205 25.53 14.66 -32.08
CA TYR A 205 25.90 15.57 -30.98
C TYR A 205 26.58 16.84 -31.51
N ASP A 206 27.48 16.70 -32.49
CA ASP A 206 28.20 17.83 -33.08
C ASP A 206 27.28 18.81 -33.83
N LEU A 207 26.28 18.30 -34.55
CA LEU A 207 25.31 19.13 -35.28
C LEU A 207 24.38 19.91 -34.35
N VAL A 208 24.07 19.36 -33.18
CA VAL A 208 23.02 19.89 -32.28
C VAL A 208 23.61 20.54 -31.04
N GLN A 209 24.36 19.78 -30.23
CA GLN A 209 24.92 20.24 -28.96
C GLN A 209 26.06 21.22 -29.17
N HIS A 210 26.97 20.94 -30.10
CA HIS A 210 28.12 21.80 -30.39
C HIS A 210 27.86 22.84 -31.51
N ASN A 211 26.65 22.87 -32.08
CA ASN A 211 26.25 23.79 -33.15
C ASN A 211 27.22 23.87 -34.34
N LYS A 212 27.96 22.79 -34.65
CA LYS A 212 28.87 22.75 -35.80
C LYS A 212 28.07 22.74 -37.10
N SER A 213 28.57 23.42 -38.12
CA SER A 213 27.98 23.36 -39.46
C SER A 213 28.11 21.95 -40.06
N ILE A 214 27.23 21.60 -41.01
CA ILE A 214 27.29 20.31 -41.71
C ILE A 214 28.67 20.08 -42.35
N HIS A 215 29.32 21.16 -42.82
CA HIS A 215 30.67 21.11 -43.38
C HIS A 215 31.74 20.83 -42.30
N GLU A 216 31.72 21.56 -41.18
CA GLU A 216 32.65 21.34 -40.07
C GLU A 216 32.51 19.94 -39.48
N THR A 217 31.29 19.44 -39.29
CA THR A 217 31.03 18.08 -38.79
C THR A 217 31.54 17.03 -39.78
N ALA A 218 31.31 17.21 -41.09
CA ALA A 218 31.84 16.29 -42.10
C ALA A 218 33.37 16.23 -42.07
N ASN A 219 34.03 17.38 -41.90
CA ASN A 219 35.49 17.46 -41.77
C ASN A 219 35.99 16.86 -40.45
N HIS A 220 35.28 17.10 -39.35
CA HIS A 220 35.66 16.60 -38.01
C HIS A 220 35.64 15.07 -37.91
N TYR A 221 34.73 14.41 -38.62
CA TYR A 221 34.71 12.94 -38.75
C TYR A 221 35.45 12.44 -40.00
N ASN A 222 36.23 13.30 -40.65
CA ASN A 222 37.07 12.99 -41.81
C ASN A 222 36.34 12.24 -42.93
N PHE A 223 35.18 12.77 -43.36
CA PHE A 223 34.51 12.32 -44.58
C PHE A 223 35.11 13.03 -45.80
N ASN A 224 35.36 12.29 -46.88
CA ASN A 224 35.97 12.82 -48.12
C ASN A 224 35.21 14.01 -48.74
N SER A 225 33.91 14.12 -48.47
CA SER A 225 33.09 15.27 -48.88
C SER A 225 31.84 15.38 -48.03
N VAL A 226 31.26 16.59 -47.98
CA VAL A 226 29.94 16.86 -47.36
C VAL A 226 28.85 16.01 -48.02
N SER A 227 28.94 15.76 -49.32
CA SER A 227 28.01 14.91 -50.07
C SER A 227 28.05 13.46 -49.59
N THR A 228 29.24 12.93 -49.32
CA THR A 228 29.43 11.58 -48.78
C THR A 228 28.86 11.49 -47.37
N TYR A 229 29.16 12.46 -46.50
CA TYR A 229 28.58 12.56 -45.16
C TYR A 229 27.04 12.57 -45.23
N SER A 230 26.47 13.45 -46.05
CA SER A 230 25.01 13.60 -46.18
C SER A 230 24.33 12.32 -46.68
N LYS A 231 24.97 11.57 -47.59
CA LYS A 231 24.50 10.25 -48.03
C LYS A 231 24.49 9.22 -46.89
N HIS A 232 25.59 9.13 -46.13
CA HIS A 232 25.66 8.22 -44.97
C HIS A 232 24.67 8.62 -43.88
N PHE A 233 24.59 9.91 -43.56
CA PHE A 233 23.65 10.43 -42.58
C PHE A 233 22.20 10.10 -42.97
N LYS A 234 21.79 10.40 -44.22
CA LYS A 234 20.45 10.06 -44.71
C LYS A 234 20.18 8.56 -44.68
N ARG A 235 21.19 7.73 -44.96
CA ARG A 235 21.06 6.26 -44.93
C ARG A 235 20.78 5.74 -43.51
N PHE A 236 21.43 6.30 -42.50
CA PHE A 236 21.38 5.77 -41.12
C PHE A 236 20.34 6.48 -40.23
N VAL A 237 20.12 7.78 -40.43
CA VAL A 237 19.16 8.60 -39.66
C VAL A 237 17.81 8.70 -40.39
N HIS A 238 17.72 8.16 -41.60
CA HIS A 238 16.54 8.20 -42.48
C HIS A 238 16.09 9.60 -42.92
N MET A 239 16.90 10.64 -42.64
CA MET A 239 16.66 12.01 -43.11
C MET A 239 17.99 12.75 -43.37
N PRO A 240 18.02 13.78 -44.24
CA PRO A 240 19.22 14.60 -44.44
C PRO A 240 19.64 15.40 -43.19
N PRO A 241 20.94 15.74 -43.01
CA PRO A 241 21.41 16.52 -41.86
C PRO A 241 20.67 17.86 -41.68
N LYS A 242 20.39 18.56 -42.78
CA LYS A 242 19.67 19.84 -42.75
C LYS A 242 18.25 19.70 -42.18
N MET A 243 17.55 18.63 -42.55
CA MET A 243 16.21 18.33 -42.02
C MET A 243 16.26 17.94 -40.55
N PHE A 244 17.28 17.18 -40.15
CA PHE A 244 17.48 16.82 -38.75
C PHE A 244 17.64 18.06 -37.85
N ILE A 245 18.51 19.00 -38.23
CA ILE A 245 18.71 20.27 -37.49
C ILE A 245 17.44 21.11 -37.47
N TYR A 246 16.73 21.18 -38.60
CA TYR A 246 15.46 21.90 -38.68
C TYR A 246 14.43 21.32 -37.71
N HIS A 247 14.24 19.99 -37.72
CA HIS A 247 13.30 19.32 -36.83
C HIS A 247 13.66 19.49 -35.35
N TYR A 248 14.94 19.41 -35.00
CA TYR A 248 15.40 19.70 -33.62
C TYR A 248 15.04 21.13 -33.20
N ARG A 249 15.34 22.13 -34.04
CA ARG A 249 15.03 23.54 -33.73
C ARG A 249 13.53 23.81 -33.63
N SER A 250 12.70 23.08 -34.38
CA SER A 250 11.25 23.19 -34.34
C SER A 250 10.57 22.43 -33.20
N MET A 251 11.28 21.57 -32.46
CA MET A 251 10.71 20.71 -31.41
C MET A 251 10.62 21.33 -30.01
N LYS A 252 11.10 22.57 -29.83
CA LYS A 252 11.09 23.27 -28.53
C LYS A 252 9.69 23.31 -27.91
N GLY A 253 9.47 22.45 -26.91
CA GLY A 253 8.23 22.38 -26.12
C GLY A 253 7.17 21.39 -26.58
N ASP A 254 7.33 20.65 -27.69
CA ASP A 254 6.33 19.68 -28.19
C ASP A 254 6.97 18.30 -28.48
N TYR A 255 6.62 17.29 -27.67
CA TYR A 255 7.06 15.89 -27.80
C TYR A 255 5.94 14.94 -28.25
N PRO A 256 5.53 14.95 -29.53
CA PRO A 256 4.47 14.08 -30.00
C PRO A 256 4.85 12.59 -29.88
N VAL A 257 3.86 11.74 -29.59
CA VAL A 257 3.96 10.28 -29.46
C VAL A 257 3.02 9.61 -30.45
N ASN A 258 3.49 8.57 -31.15
CA ASN A 258 2.68 7.78 -32.07
C ASN A 258 2.63 6.35 -31.54
N ILE A 259 1.44 5.95 -31.11
CA ILE A 259 1.16 4.62 -30.60
C ILE A 259 0.92 3.69 -31.79
N GLN A 260 1.85 2.78 -32.05
CA GLN A 260 1.64 1.69 -33.01
C GLN A 260 1.23 0.43 -32.24
N THR A 261 -0.02 0.35 -31.79
CA THR A 261 -0.56 -0.85 -31.12
C THR A 261 -1.69 -1.50 -31.90
N HIS A 262 -1.58 -2.82 -32.16
CA HIS A 262 -2.74 -3.68 -32.35
C HIS A 262 -3.37 -3.96 -30.98
N ILE A 263 -4.39 -3.17 -30.64
CA ILE A 263 -5.12 -3.18 -29.35
C ILE A 263 -5.59 -4.60 -28.93
N GLU A 264 -5.86 -5.48 -29.89
CA GLU A 264 -6.33 -6.86 -29.64
C GLU A 264 -5.38 -7.70 -28.78
N SER A 265 -4.06 -7.50 -28.91
CA SER A 265 -3.03 -8.28 -28.18
C SER A 265 -2.79 -7.82 -26.74
N ILE A 266 -3.28 -6.63 -26.36
CA ILE A 266 -3.10 -6.05 -25.01
C ILE A 266 -4.26 -6.43 -24.09
N SER A 267 -5.43 -6.73 -24.66
CA SER A 267 -6.67 -7.06 -23.93
C SER A 267 -6.52 -8.23 -22.93
N SER A 268 -5.68 -9.22 -23.26
CA SER A 268 -5.38 -10.38 -22.39
C SER A 268 -4.52 -10.05 -21.17
N TYR A 269 -3.77 -8.94 -21.22
CA TYR A 269 -2.87 -8.51 -20.14
C TYR A 269 -3.49 -7.38 -19.29
N LEU A 270 -4.50 -6.67 -19.81
CA LEU A 270 -5.28 -5.66 -19.06
C LEU A 270 -5.79 -6.13 -17.68
N PRO A 271 -6.25 -7.38 -17.46
CA PRO A 271 -6.75 -7.81 -16.16
C PRO A 271 -5.64 -7.93 -15.10
N GLN A 272 -4.43 -8.34 -15.50
CA GLN A 272 -3.30 -8.52 -14.58
C GLN A 272 -2.71 -7.18 -14.14
N PHE A 273 -2.74 -6.16 -15.00
CA PHE A 273 -2.21 -4.83 -14.69
C PHE A 273 -3.26 -3.86 -14.10
N LYS A 274 -4.56 -4.02 -14.39
CA LYS A 274 -5.64 -3.28 -13.68
C LYS A 274 -5.73 -3.65 -12.19
N GLN A 275 -5.19 -4.80 -11.77
CA GLN A 275 -5.09 -5.15 -10.36
C GLN A 275 -3.82 -4.61 -9.67
N ASN A 276 -2.82 -4.11 -10.42
CA ASN A 276 -1.54 -3.64 -9.85
C ASN A 276 -1.29 -2.13 -9.94
N ASN A 277 -1.99 -1.40 -10.82
CA ASN A 277 -1.85 0.06 -10.89
C ASN A 277 -3.04 0.78 -10.24
N ALA A 278 -2.98 0.91 -8.92
CA ALA A 278 -3.47 2.09 -8.26
C ALA A 278 -2.26 2.89 -7.79
N HIS A 279 -1.56 3.58 -8.70
CA HIS A 279 -0.80 4.77 -8.31
C HIS A 279 -1.82 5.82 -7.87
N SER A 280 -2.33 5.67 -6.66
CA SER A 280 -3.14 6.69 -6.03
C SER A 280 -2.18 7.79 -5.57
N THR A 281 -2.08 8.86 -6.34
CA THR A 281 -1.50 10.11 -5.85
C THR A 281 -2.50 10.73 -4.88
N ILE A 282 -2.06 10.97 -3.64
CA ILE A 282 -2.85 11.60 -2.59
C ILE A 282 -2.30 13.00 -2.39
N ASN A 283 -3.03 14.01 -2.86
CA ASN A 283 -2.72 15.40 -2.56
C ASN A 283 -3.42 15.82 -1.27
N LEU A 284 -2.66 15.96 -0.19
CA LEU A 284 -3.21 16.25 1.14
C LEU A 284 -3.83 17.65 1.25
N LYS A 285 -3.47 18.57 0.35
CA LYS A 285 -4.05 19.93 0.33
C LYS A 285 -5.45 19.96 -0.27
N GLU A 286 -5.77 19.00 -1.15
CA GLU A 286 -7.03 18.96 -1.91
C GLU A 286 -8.10 18.10 -1.22
N LEU A 287 -7.76 17.42 -0.12
CA LEU A 287 -8.71 16.54 0.58
C LEU A 287 -9.73 17.35 1.39
N GLU A 288 -11.01 17.01 1.22
CA GLU A 288 -12.11 17.55 2.03
C GLU A 288 -12.48 16.59 3.18
N TYR A 289 -12.04 16.92 4.39
CA TYR A 289 -12.28 16.10 5.59
C TYR A 289 -13.74 16.21 6.08
N ASN A 290 -14.67 15.55 5.38
CA ASN A 290 -16.11 15.71 5.61
C ASN A 290 -16.73 14.59 6.47
N TYR A 291 -16.00 13.51 6.76
CA TYR A 291 -16.52 12.36 7.51
C TYR A 291 -16.00 12.34 8.95
N PHE A 292 -16.88 12.53 9.94
CA PHE A 292 -16.51 12.47 11.35
C PHE A 292 -16.34 11.02 11.81
N PHE A 293 -15.13 10.65 12.23
CA PHE A 293 -14.83 9.31 12.69
C PHE A 293 -15.13 9.19 14.19
N GLU A 294 -16.29 8.62 14.50
CA GLU A 294 -16.81 8.56 15.88
C GLU A 294 -15.99 7.60 16.74
N SER A 295 -15.73 7.94 18.00
CA SER A 295 -15.23 6.97 18.98
C SER A 295 -16.21 5.79 19.13
N MET A 296 -15.73 4.58 18.91
CA MET A 296 -16.51 3.37 19.17
C MET A 296 -16.21 2.86 20.58
N LEU A 297 -17.24 2.35 21.26
CA LEU A 297 -17.07 1.70 22.57
C LEU A 297 -16.37 0.35 22.38
N SER A 298 -15.23 0.16 23.03
CA SER A 298 -14.50 -1.10 23.06
C SER A 298 -14.92 -1.90 24.29
N VAL A 299 -15.62 -3.01 24.08
CA VAL A 299 -16.11 -3.86 25.16
C VAL A 299 -15.10 -4.98 25.42
N ILE A 300 -14.48 -5.00 26.58
CA ILE A 300 -13.54 -6.05 26.95
C ILE A 300 -14.26 -7.04 27.85
N GLN A 301 -14.36 -8.29 27.39
CA GLN A 301 -15.11 -9.30 28.10
C GLN A 301 -14.21 -10.08 29.05
N LEU A 302 -14.72 -10.26 30.25
CA LEU A 302 -14.14 -11.02 31.34
C LEU A 302 -15.14 -12.09 31.75
N ASN A 303 -14.68 -13.29 32.01
CA ASN A 303 -15.57 -14.41 32.33
C ASN A 303 -16.23 -14.23 33.70
N ASN A 304 -15.52 -13.64 34.66
CA ASN A 304 -16.01 -13.49 36.04
C ASN A 304 -15.31 -12.35 36.80
N LEU A 305 -15.72 -12.15 38.07
CA LEU A 305 -15.18 -11.11 38.94
C LEU A 305 -13.70 -11.29 39.32
N TYR A 306 -13.18 -12.53 39.33
CA TYR A 306 -11.75 -12.77 39.61
C TYR A 306 -10.86 -12.30 38.45
N GLU A 307 -11.31 -12.49 37.21
CA GLU A 307 -10.62 -11.93 36.04
C GLU A 307 -10.59 -10.40 36.08
N LEU A 308 -11.62 -9.74 36.62
CA LEU A 308 -11.59 -8.29 36.83
C LEU A 308 -10.51 -7.88 37.83
N ILE A 309 -10.39 -8.61 38.94
CA ILE A 309 -9.34 -8.36 39.94
C ILE A 309 -7.97 -8.53 39.29
N ASN A 310 -7.74 -9.65 38.61
CA ASN A 310 -6.48 -9.94 37.92
C ASN A 310 -6.16 -8.91 36.84
N PHE A 311 -7.14 -8.50 36.03
CA PHE A 311 -6.99 -7.46 35.01
C PHE A 311 -6.48 -6.14 35.62
N SER A 312 -7.03 -5.78 36.78
CA SER A 312 -6.70 -4.53 37.47
C SER A 312 -5.35 -4.56 38.20
N GLU A 313 -4.86 -5.75 38.56
CA GLU A 313 -3.58 -5.93 39.26
C GLU A 313 -2.41 -6.25 38.30
N SER A 314 -2.70 -6.53 37.02
CA SER A 314 -1.69 -6.86 36.00
C SER A 314 -1.38 -5.68 35.06
N HIS A 315 -0.50 -5.92 34.08
CA HIS A 315 -0.19 -4.95 33.03
C HIS A 315 -1.35 -4.76 32.01
N PHE A 316 -2.44 -5.53 32.11
CA PHE A 316 -3.54 -5.45 31.15
C PHE A 316 -4.33 -4.14 31.26
N GLU A 317 -4.50 -3.58 32.47
CA GLU A 317 -5.13 -2.27 32.63
C GLU A 317 -4.34 -1.18 31.89
N ALA A 318 -3.00 -1.20 31.98
CA ALA A 318 -2.13 -0.27 31.25
C ALA A 318 -2.23 -0.48 29.73
N LEU A 319 -2.10 -1.73 29.26
CA LEU A 319 -2.23 -2.09 27.84
C LEU A 319 -3.54 -1.55 27.25
N VAL A 320 -4.64 -1.70 27.98
CA VAL A 320 -5.96 -1.24 27.53
C VAL A 320 -6.08 0.28 27.54
N THR A 321 -5.60 0.93 28.61
CA THR A 321 -5.68 2.39 28.75
C THR A 321 -4.84 3.12 27.69
N GLU A 322 -3.72 2.54 27.28
CA GLU A 322 -2.83 3.11 26.26
C GLU A 322 -3.36 2.99 24.83
N ASN A 323 -4.17 1.95 24.53
CA ASN A 323 -4.55 1.62 23.16
C ASN A 323 -6.02 1.88 22.82
N PHE A 324 -6.90 2.01 23.82
CA PHE A 324 -8.34 2.18 23.62
C PHE A 324 -8.85 3.49 24.22
N SER A 325 -9.74 4.18 23.50
CA SER A 325 -10.25 5.50 23.91
C SER A 325 -11.46 5.44 24.85
N LYS A 326 -12.41 4.54 24.58
CA LYS A 326 -13.63 4.33 25.40
C LYS A 326 -13.78 2.85 25.71
N VAL A 327 -13.60 2.49 26.98
CA VAL A 327 -13.56 1.08 27.39
C VAL A 327 -14.70 0.73 28.32
N ASN A 328 -15.33 -0.40 28.03
CA ASN A 328 -16.31 -1.03 28.89
C ASN A 328 -15.86 -2.44 29.29
N LEU A 329 -15.66 -2.68 30.58
CA LEU A 329 -15.37 -4.02 31.10
C LEU A 329 -16.67 -4.77 31.30
N TYR A 330 -16.91 -5.77 30.47
CA TYR A 330 -18.11 -6.60 30.49
C TYR A 330 -17.83 -7.90 31.25
N ILE A 331 -18.56 -8.16 32.32
CA ILE A 331 -18.36 -9.35 33.14
C ILE A 331 -19.52 -10.32 32.90
N HIS A 332 -19.21 -11.49 32.33
CA HIS A 332 -20.18 -12.52 31.96
C HIS A 332 -20.85 -13.16 33.17
N ASN A 333 -20.07 -13.64 34.14
CA ASN A 333 -20.60 -14.25 35.36
C ASN A 333 -20.33 -13.40 36.60
N VAL A 334 -21.39 -12.95 37.26
CA VAL A 334 -21.35 -12.10 38.45
C VAL A 334 -21.86 -12.89 39.66
N ASP A 335 -21.07 -13.88 40.10
CA ASP A 335 -21.36 -14.70 41.27
C ASP A 335 -20.65 -14.19 42.52
N ILE A 336 -21.37 -13.44 43.34
CA ILE A 336 -20.84 -12.80 44.55
C ILE A 336 -20.74 -13.79 45.72
N LYS A 337 -21.47 -14.92 45.64
CA LYS A 337 -21.53 -15.96 46.69
C LYS A 337 -20.16 -16.56 47.03
N TYR A 338 -19.21 -16.52 46.10
CA TYR A 338 -17.87 -17.10 46.27
C TYR A 338 -16.81 -16.10 46.75
N LEU A 339 -17.16 -14.81 46.86
CA LEU A 339 -16.24 -13.79 47.34
C LEU A 339 -16.27 -13.70 48.86
N ASN A 340 -15.10 -13.72 49.48
CA ASN A 340 -14.98 -13.40 50.91
C ASN A 340 -15.05 -11.87 51.14
N ASN A 341 -15.18 -11.45 52.40
CA ASN A 341 -15.33 -10.03 52.74
C ASN A 341 -14.13 -9.16 52.28
N LEU A 342 -12.91 -9.71 52.30
CA LEU A 342 -11.71 -8.98 51.85
C LEU A 342 -11.73 -8.79 50.33
N GLU A 343 -12.04 -9.86 49.58
CA GLU A 343 -12.16 -9.81 48.11
C GLU A 343 -13.28 -8.87 47.67
N LEU A 344 -14.41 -8.86 48.38
CA LEU A 344 -15.49 -7.93 48.12
C LEU A 344 -15.07 -6.47 48.35
N GLN A 345 -14.34 -6.18 49.43
CA GLN A 345 -13.77 -4.84 49.66
C GLN A 345 -12.78 -4.45 48.57
N LYS A 346 -11.90 -5.37 48.16
CA LYS A 346 -10.97 -5.16 47.04
C LYS A 346 -11.72 -4.86 45.75
N LEU A 347 -12.72 -5.66 45.39
CA LEU A 347 -13.55 -5.49 44.19
C LEU A 347 -14.21 -4.11 44.15
N LEU A 348 -14.79 -3.66 45.27
CA LEU A 348 -15.43 -2.34 45.36
C LEU A 348 -14.42 -1.21 45.11
N ASN A 349 -13.22 -1.30 45.68
CA ASN A 349 -12.16 -0.32 45.47
C ASN A 349 -11.66 -0.33 44.01
N ILE A 350 -11.52 -1.51 43.41
CA ILE A 350 -11.13 -1.68 42.01
C ILE A 350 -12.16 -1.01 41.09
N ILE A 351 -13.47 -1.27 41.29
CA ILE A 351 -14.52 -0.64 40.49
C ILE A 351 -14.47 0.89 40.63
N GLN A 352 -14.28 1.43 41.84
CA GLN A 352 -14.15 2.87 42.04
C GLN A 352 -12.94 3.47 41.32
N ARG A 353 -11.79 2.77 41.36
CA ARG A 353 -10.56 3.19 40.68
C ARG A 353 -10.72 3.17 39.16
N LEU A 354 -11.28 2.09 38.61
CA LEU A 354 -11.53 1.95 37.18
C LEU A 354 -12.47 3.06 36.68
N VAL A 355 -13.52 3.38 37.44
CA VAL A 355 -14.43 4.50 37.11
C VAL A 355 -13.68 5.83 37.09
N SER A 356 -12.75 6.08 38.01
CA SER A 356 -11.93 7.31 37.96
C SER A 356 -10.97 7.35 36.77
N ASN A 357 -10.60 6.20 36.21
CA ASN A 357 -9.79 6.06 35.01
C ASN A 357 -10.65 6.00 33.73
N ASN A 358 -11.88 6.53 33.76
CA ASN A 358 -12.83 6.57 32.63
C ASN A 358 -13.31 5.21 32.09
N PHE A 359 -13.13 4.12 32.84
CA PHE A 359 -13.75 2.84 32.47
C PHE A 359 -15.23 2.82 32.83
N THR A 360 -16.02 2.13 32.01
CA THR A 360 -17.37 1.68 32.38
C THR A 360 -17.34 0.19 32.71
N VAL A 361 -18.23 -0.25 33.61
CA VAL A 361 -18.32 -1.64 34.04
C VAL A 361 -19.73 -2.15 33.80
N THR A 362 -19.86 -3.23 33.03
CA THR A 362 -21.11 -3.93 32.77
C THR A 362 -21.17 -5.22 33.59
N LEU A 363 -22.23 -5.37 34.37
CA LEU A 363 -22.51 -6.57 35.17
C LEU A 363 -23.71 -7.32 34.59
N THR A 364 -23.50 -8.60 34.28
CA THR A 364 -24.56 -9.48 33.78
C THR A 364 -25.49 -9.90 34.89
N VAL A 365 -26.80 -9.79 34.63
CA VAL A 365 -27.85 -10.21 35.55
C VAL A 365 -28.61 -11.39 34.96
N THR A 366 -28.43 -12.56 35.56
CA THR A 366 -28.96 -13.83 35.02
C THR A 366 -30.30 -14.24 35.62
N SER A 367 -30.59 -13.81 36.86
CA SER A 367 -31.81 -14.21 37.58
C SER A 367 -32.25 -13.16 38.62
N PRO A 368 -33.50 -13.24 39.12
CA PRO A 368 -33.98 -12.40 40.23
C PRO A 368 -33.11 -12.42 41.49
N GLU A 369 -32.61 -13.60 41.87
CA GLU A 369 -31.72 -13.77 43.02
C GLU A 369 -30.36 -13.10 42.77
N ASN A 370 -29.82 -13.28 41.56
CA ASN A 370 -28.57 -12.67 41.14
C ASN A 370 -28.68 -11.13 41.13
N PHE A 371 -29.79 -10.57 40.63
CA PHE A 371 -30.08 -9.14 40.72
C PHE A 371 -30.06 -8.64 42.17
N SER A 372 -30.77 -9.34 43.07
CA SER A 372 -30.86 -8.96 44.48
C SER A 372 -29.48 -8.96 45.13
N SER A 373 -28.66 -9.98 44.85
CA SER A 373 -27.29 -10.07 45.32
C SER A 373 -26.43 -8.89 44.82
N ILE A 374 -26.41 -8.62 43.51
CA ILE A 374 -25.66 -7.51 42.90
C ILE A 374 -26.11 -6.16 43.47
N HIS A 375 -27.42 -5.96 43.56
CA HIS A 375 -28.00 -4.72 44.06
C HIS A 375 -27.63 -4.46 45.51
N ASP A 376 -27.77 -5.46 46.38
CA ASP A 376 -27.60 -5.26 47.81
C ASP A 376 -26.13 -5.19 48.25
N THR A 377 -25.24 -5.89 47.54
CA THR A 377 -23.82 -5.96 47.90
C THR A 377 -22.96 -4.96 47.13
N ILE A 378 -23.10 -4.87 45.81
CA ILE A 378 -22.26 -4.00 44.96
C ILE A 378 -22.88 -2.61 44.86
N ILE A 379 -24.10 -2.52 44.32
CA ILE A 379 -24.72 -1.22 43.99
C ILE A 379 -24.93 -0.38 45.25
N LYS A 380 -25.58 -0.93 46.29
CA LYS A 380 -25.79 -0.19 47.56
C LYS A 380 -24.49 0.24 48.21
N SER A 381 -23.42 -0.56 48.12
CA SER A 381 -22.12 -0.22 48.74
C SER A 381 -21.42 0.89 47.98
N LEU A 382 -21.42 0.86 46.65
CA LEU A 382 -20.81 1.89 45.81
C LEU A 382 -21.51 3.25 45.94
N ILE A 383 -22.83 3.27 46.16
CA ILE A 383 -23.62 4.51 46.28
C ILE A 383 -23.42 5.23 47.62
N LYS A 384 -22.92 4.56 48.66
CA LYS A 384 -22.62 5.20 49.95
C LYS A 384 -21.44 6.18 49.90
N THR A 385 -20.74 6.25 48.76
CA THR A 385 -19.56 7.09 48.58
C THR A 385 -19.91 8.48 48.05
N ASP A 386 -19.04 9.47 48.32
CA ASP A 386 -19.21 10.84 47.83
C ASP A 386 -19.25 10.96 46.29
N LYS A 387 -18.73 9.95 45.58
CA LYS A 387 -18.69 9.88 44.10
C LYS A 387 -19.86 9.10 43.48
N SER A 388 -20.93 8.85 44.23
CA SER A 388 -22.05 7.99 43.84
C SER A 388 -22.64 8.28 42.44
N GLN A 389 -22.84 9.56 42.09
CA GLN A 389 -23.37 9.97 40.78
C GLN A 389 -22.44 9.59 39.62
N THR A 390 -21.13 9.79 39.78
CA THR A 390 -20.13 9.45 38.77
C THR A 390 -20.05 7.93 38.59
N ILE A 391 -20.05 7.19 39.69
CA ILE A 391 -20.03 5.72 39.66
C ILE A 391 -21.27 5.18 38.95
N LEU A 392 -22.45 5.68 39.28
CA LEU A 392 -23.69 5.24 38.63
C LEU A 392 -23.66 5.45 37.12
N LYS A 393 -23.11 6.58 36.62
CA LYS A 393 -22.99 6.84 35.17
C LYS A 393 -22.10 5.83 34.43
N CYS A 394 -21.16 5.22 35.14
CA CYS A 394 -20.20 4.27 34.57
C CYS A 394 -20.62 2.81 34.77
N LEU A 395 -21.67 2.54 35.54
CA LEU A 395 -22.19 1.19 35.74
C LEU A 395 -23.32 0.88 34.75
N THR A 396 -23.27 -0.32 34.19
CA THR A 396 -24.33 -0.88 33.34
C THR A 396 -24.80 -2.21 33.91
N LEU A 397 -26.11 -2.43 34.01
CA LEU A 397 -26.66 -3.77 34.20
C LEU A 397 -27.16 -4.28 32.86
N ILE A 398 -26.76 -5.50 32.50
CA ILE A 398 -27.25 -6.16 31.29
C ILE A 398 -28.22 -7.28 31.62
N PHE A 399 -29.31 -7.33 30.86
CA PHE A 399 -30.39 -8.31 31.00
C PHE A 399 -30.70 -8.97 29.68
N ASN A 400 -31.20 -10.20 29.75
CA ASN A 400 -31.82 -10.89 28.63
C ASN A 400 -33.34 -11.03 28.90
N PRO A 401 -34.21 -10.22 28.28
CA PRO A 401 -35.63 -10.16 28.64
C PRO A 401 -36.37 -11.48 28.56
N GLU A 402 -36.02 -12.36 27.61
CA GLU A 402 -36.70 -13.65 27.40
C GLU A 402 -36.50 -14.64 28.56
N HIS A 403 -35.52 -14.40 29.42
CA HIS A 403 -35.28 -15.22 30.62
C HIS A 403 -36.06 -14.74 31.86
N TRP A 404 -36.93 -13.75 31.72
CA TRP A 404 -37.61 -13.10 32.84
C TRP A 404 -39.12 -13.09 32.67
N GLU A 405 -39.82 -13.20 33.79
CA GLU A 405 -41.25 -12.93 33.84
C GLU A 405 -41.53 -11.44 33.62
N THR A 406 -42.45 -11.12 32.71
CA THR A 406 -42.70 -9.75 32.22
C THR A 406 -43.02 -8.75 33.34
N GLU A 407 -43.89 -9.10 34.29
CA GLU A 407 -44.30 -8.20 35.38
C GLU A 407 -43.14 -7.89 36.33
N TYR A 408 -42.35 -8.91 36.67
CA TYR A 408 -41.20 -8.76 37.53
C TYR A 408 -40.09 -7.95 36.85
N PHE A 409 -39.83 -8.23 35.56
CA PHE A 409 -38.86 -7.47 34.76
C PHE A 409 -39.22 -5.99 34.68
N GLN A 410 -40.50 -5.67 34.43
CA GLN A 410 -40.99 -4.27 34.43
C GLN A 410 -40.77 -3.60 35.79
N THR A 411 -40.99 -4.31 36.89
CA THR A 411 -40.76 -3.78 38.25
C THR A 411 -39.29 -3.43 38.48
N ILE A 412 -38.36 -4.29 38.05
CA ILE A 412 -36.91 -4.01 38.13
C ILE A 412 -36.54 -2.82 37.26
N MET A 413 -37.03 -2.77 36.01
CA MET A 413 -36.76 -1.64 35.11
C MET A 413 -37.27 -0.32 35.70
N GLN A 414 -38.45 -0.30 36.31
CA GLN A 414 -38.98 0.87 37.02
C GLN A 414 -38.12 1.24 38.24
N LEU A 415 -37.63 0.27 39.01
CA LEU A 415 -36.74 0.52 40.14
C LEU A 415 -35.44 1.19 39.68
N ILE A 416 -34.78 0.64 38.66
CA ILE A 416 -33.51 1.17 38.13
C ILE A 416 -33.74 2.57 37.56
N THR A 417 -34.74 2.75 36.70
CA THR A 417 -35.02 4.04 36.05
C THR A 417 -35.48 5.13 37.02
N ARG A 418 -36.19 4.80 38.10
CA ARG A 418 -36.65 5.81 39.09
C ARG A 418 -35.60 6.12 40.14
N LYS A 419 -34.94 5.10 40.70
CA LYS A 419 -34.01 5.23 41.83
C LYS A 419 -32.58 5.49 41.41
N TYR A 420 -32.14 4.89 40.30
CA TYR A 420 -30.76 4.94 39.79
C TYR A 420 -30.72 5.57 38.39
N ARG A 421 -31.33 6.75 38.24
CA ARG A 421 -31.54 7.45 36.94
C ARG A 421 -30.30 7.57 36.04
N SER A 422 -29.12 7.66 36.63
CA SER A 422 -27.86 7.82 35.90
C SER A 422 -27.26 6.49 35.42
N MET A 423 -27.77 5.35 35.90
CA MET A 423 -27.26 4.02 35.58
C MET A 423 -27.68 3.57 34.19
N LYS A 424 -26.78 2.88 33.49
CA LYS A 424 -27.02 2.36 32.14
C LYS A 424 -27.70 1.00 32.20
N ILE A 425 -28.54 0.73 31.20
CA ILE A 425 -29.23 -0.55 31.02
C ILE A 425 -28.82 -1.12 29.66
N GLY A 426 -28.32 -2.36 29.68
CA GLY A 426 -28.03 -3.16 28.50
C GLY A 426 -29.12 -4.21 28.29
N ILE A 427 -29.52 -4.44 27.04
CA ILE A 427 -30.46 -5.51 26.68
C ILE A 427 -29.78 -6.43 25.66
N VAL A 428 -29.72 -7.73 25.94
CA VAL A 428 -29.34 -8.76 24.98
C VAL A 428 -30.50 -8.98 24.02
N ILE A 429 -30.24 -8.97 22.71
CA ILE A 429 -31.29 -9.07 21.69
C ILE A 429 -31.32 -10.40 20.95
N ASP A 430 -30.34 -11.28 21.13
CA ASP A 430 -30.22 -12.56 20.41
C ASP A 430 -31.49 -13.42 20.46
N ASP A 431 -32.07 -13.61 21.64
CA ASP A 431 -33.27 -14.44 21.80
C ASP A 431 -34.52 -13.73 21.25
N LEU A 432 -34.59 -12.40 21.35
CA LEU A 432 -35.63 -11.60 20.70
C LEU A 432 -35.56 -11.75 19.16
N LEU A 433 -34.36 -11.81 18.60
CA LEU A 433 -34.18 -12.07 17.16
C LEU A 433 -34.67 -13.47 16.79
N SER A 434 -34.66 -14.44 17.69
CA SER A 434 -35.16 -15.79 17.43
C SER A 434 -36.69 -15.88 17.56
N ALA A 435 -37.27 -15.19 18.54
CA ALA A 435 -38.67 -15.32 18.95
C ALA A 435 -39.69 -14.75 17.94
N TYR A 436 -39.35 -13.67 17.23
CA TYR A 436 -40.27 -12.96 16.34
C TYR A 436 -39.99 -13.24 14.86
N GLN A 437 -41.03 -13.28 14.02
CA GLN A 437 -40.89 -13.69 12.61
C GLN A 437 -40.46 -12.55 11.68
N THR A 438 -40.88 -11.31 11.97
CA THR A 438 -40.62 -10.16 11.08
C THR A 438 -39.73 -9.10 11.73
N LEU A 439 -38.93 -8.41 10.91
CA LEU A 439 -38.07 -7.32 11.38
C LEU A 439 -38.81 -6.15 12.06
N PRO A 440 -39.97 -5.68 11.55
CA PRO A 440 -40.71 -4.62 12.22
C PRO A 440 -41.19 -5.02 13.62
N GLU A 441 -41.62 -6.26 13.83
CA GLU A 441 -41.99 -6.76 15.16
C GLU A 441 -40.79 -6.78 16.11
N ILE A 442 -39.66 -7.32 15.64
CA ILE A 442 -38.40 -7.35 16.38
C ILE A 442 -38.02 -5.94 16.86
N ILE A 443 -38.05 -4.95 15.95
CA ILE A 443 -37.65 -3.57 16.26
C ILE A 443 -38.64 -2.93 17.25
N ASN A 444 -39.94 -3.16 17.07
CA ASN A 444 -40.95 -2.67 18.01
C ASN A 444 -40.70 -3.20 19.43
N VAL A 445 -40.38 -4.49 19.57
CA VAL A 445 -40.11 -5.10 20.88
C VAL A 445 -38.80 -4.59 21.50
N ILE A 446 -37.72 -4.54 20.71
CA ILE A 446 -36.41 -4.04 21.16
C ILE A 446 -36.53 -2.58 21.66
N THR A 447 -37.35 -1.76 21.01
CA THR A 447 -37.50 -0.33 21.33
C THR A 447 -38.44 -0.04 22.50
N MET A 448 -39.24 -1.01 22.95
CA MET A 448 -40.05 -0.88 24.18
C MET A 448 -39.19 -0.83 25.45
N TYR A 449 -37.99 -1.41 25.42
CA TYR A 449 -37.11 -1.43 26.59
C TYR A 449 -36.32 -0.11 26.72
N PRO A 450 -36.15 0.44 27.94
CA PRO A 450 -35.39 1.67 28.19
C PRO A 450 -33.87 1.42 28.12
N ALA A 451 -33.41 0.79 27.03
CA ALA A 451 -32.02 0.39 26.86
C ALA A 451 -31.14 1.58 26.47
N THR A 452 -30.00 1.69 27.15
CA THR A 452 -28.89 2.54 26.73
C THR A 452 -28.12 1.89 25.59
N HIS A 453 -27.92 0.58 25.64
CA HIS A 453 -27.23 -0.21 24.62
C HIS A 453 -27.94 -1.55 24.39
N TYR A 454 -27.88 -2.04 23.15
CA TYR A 454 -28.34 -3.36 22.75
C TYR A 454 -27.12 -4.23 22.46
N TYR A 455 -27.07 -5.43 23.02
CA TYR A 455 -25.94 -6.34 22.87
C TYR A 455 -26.33 -7.53 22.01
N LEU A 456 -25.47 -7.83 21.05
CA LEU A 456 -25.56 -8.99 20.18
C LEU A 456 -24.39 -9.91 20.51
N ASN A 457 -24.70 -11.03 21.16
CA ASN A 457 -23.71 -11.98 21.67
C ASN A 457 -23.41 -13.11 20.67
N SER A 458 -24.28 -13.32 19.67
CA SER A 458 -24.06 -14.27 18.58
C SER A 458 -23.03 -13.76 17.59
N ASP A 459 -22.31 -14.67 16.92
CA ASP A 459 -21.45 -14.28 15.81
C ASP A 459 -22.27 -13.84 14.58
N LEU A 460 -21.64 -13.17 13.62
CA LEU A 460 -22.35 -12.67 12.44
C LEU A 460 -22.89 -13.80 11.54
N ASN A 461 -22.33 -15.01 11.60
CA ASN A 461 -22.86 -16.16 10.86
C ASN A 461 -24.18 -16.63 11.43
N THR A 462 -24.27 -16.72 12.76
CA THR A 462 -25.49 -17.09 13.47
C THR A 462 -26.54 -16.01 13.28
N LEU A 463 -26.15 -14.73 13.36
CA LEU A 463 -27.04 -13.61 13.04
C LEU A 463 -27.60 -13.70 11.61
N TYR A 464 -26.76 -14.03 10.62
CA TYR A 464 -27.21 -14.25 9.25
C TYR A 464 -28.27 -15.35 9.16
N LYS A 465 -28.06 -16.48 9.85
CA LYS A 465 -29.05 -17.59 9.90
C LYS A 465 -30.38 -17.14 10.52
N LEU A 466 -30.32 -16.33 11.58
CA LEU A 466 -31.52 -15.81 12.24
C LEU A 466 -32.29 -14.80 11.38
N LEU A 467 -31.60 -14.03 10.53
CA LEU A 467 -32.20 -12.90 9.82
C LEU A 467 -32.51 -13.15 8.34
N HIS A 468 -31.79 -14.03 7.62
CA HIS A 468 -31.85 -14.04 6.15
C HIS A 468 -33.26 -14.28 5.57
N ASN A 469 -34.10 -15.05 6.27
CA ASN A 469 -35.47 -15.35 5.87
C ASN A 469 -36.50 -14.32 6.38
N LYS A 470 -36.10 -13.36 7.20
CA LYS A 470 -36.99 -12.37 7.84
C LYS A 470 -37.14 -11.08 7.03
N PHE A 471 -36.38 -10.93 5.95
CA PHE A 471 -36.50 -9.83 5.01
C PHE A 471 -37.54 -10.13 3.91
N ILE A 472 -38.31 -9.11 3.51
CA ILE A 472 -39.25 -9.20 2.39
C ILE A 472 -38.55 -9.71 1.11
N LYS A 473 -37.31 -9.27 0.90
CA LYS A 473 -36.42 -9.78 -0.14
C LYS A 473 -35.16 -10.33 0.53
N PRO A 474 -34.87 -11.65 0.42
CA PRO A 474 -33.70 -12.23 1.06
C PRO A 474 -32.43 -11.67 0.44
N CYS A 475 -31.49 -11.27 1.29
CA CYS A 475 -30.15 -10.85 0.88
C CYS A 475 -29.31 -12.05 0.44
N SER A 476 -28.39 -11.84 -0.50
CA SER A 476 -27.59 -12.93 -1.06
C SER A 476 -26.37 -13.30 -0.21
N ASN A 477 -25.86 -12.38 0.61
CA ASN A 477 -24.69 -12.61 1.43
C ASN A 477 -24.78 -11.98 2.83
N LEU A 478 -23.87 -12.40 3.71
CA LEU A 478 -23.85 -12.05 5.13
C LEU A 478 -23.75 -10.53 5.35
N ARG A 479 -22.88 -9.86 4.59
CA ARG A 479 -22.66 -8.41 4.71
C ARG A 479 -23.89 -7.60 4.35
N GLN A 480 -24.59 -7.95 3.27
CA GLN A 480 -25.83 -7.28 2.88
C GLN A 480 -26.92 -7.46 3.93
N THR A 481 -27.12 -8.68 4.41
CA THR A 481 -28.08 -8.98 5.49
C THR A 481 -27.80 -8.15 6.73
N PHE A 482 -26.53 -8.08 7.15
CA PHE A 482 -26.13 -7.32 8.34
C PHE A 482 -26.31 -5.81 8.16
N MET A 483 -25.87 -5.26 7.03
CA MET A 483 -26.03 -3.83 6.73
C MET A 483 -27.51 -3.44 6.59
N GLN A 484 -28.34 -4.32 6.02
CA GLN A 484 -29.78 -4.09 5.95
C GLN A 484 -30.40 -4.10 7.35
N PHE A 485 -30.02 -5.03 8.23
CA PHE A 485 -30.44 -5.03 9.63
C PHE A 485 -30.09 -3.72 10.36
N ILE A 486 -28.85 -3.25 10.22
CA ILE A 486 -28.42 -1.95 10.78
C ILE A 486 -29.31 -0.82 10.27
N ASN A 487 -29.59 -0.77 8.96
CA ASN A 487 -30.41 0.28 8.36
C ASN A 487 -31.85 0.28 8.89
N TYR A 488 -32.43 -0.91 9.11
CA TYR A 488 -33.76 -1.03 9.74
C TYR A 488 -33.75 -0.57 11.20
N LEU A 489 -32.65 -0.76 11.91
CA LEU A 489 -32.52 -0.39 13.31
C LEU A 489 -32.32 1.13 13.52
N VAL A 490 -32.08 1.93 12.47
CA VAL A 490 -31.89 3.39 12.59
C VAL A 490 -33.13 4.05 13.23
N PRO A 491 -32.97 4.94 14.24
CA PRO A 491 -31.72 5.49 14.78
C PRO A 491 -31.10 4.67 15.93
N TYR A 492 -31.75 3.61 16.40
CA TYR A 492 -31.30 2.74 17.49
C TYR A 492 -30.05 1.91 17.16
N SER A 493 -29.65 1.84 15.89
CA SER A 493 -28.38 1.21 15.48
C SER A 493 -27.18 1.80 16.21
N LYS A 494 -27.19 3.11 16.51
CA LYS A 494 -26.14 3.76 17.31
C LYS A 494 -26.05 3.30 18.77
N LYS A 495 -26.98 2.47 19.24
CA LYS A 495 -26.95 1.81 20.55
C LYS A 495 -26.48 0.36 20.48
N LEU A 496 -26.28 -0.20 19.29
CA LEU A 496 -25.94 -1.61 19.09
C LEU A 496 -24.45 -1.87 19.39
N ILE A 497 -24.17 -2.95 20.12
CA ILE A 497 -22.85 -3.47 20.41
C ILE A 497 -22.79 -4.92 19.92
N ILE A 498 -21.75 -5.25 19.15
CA ILE A 498 -21.48 -6.63 18.70
C ILE A 498 -20.42 -7.22 19.61
N ASN A 499 -20.74 -8.24 20.39
CA ASN A 499 -19.82 -8.83 21.35
C ASN A 499 -19.00 -10.00 20.78
N ASN A 500 -19.44 -10.61 19.68
CA ASN A 500 -18.78 -11.81 19.18
C ASN A 500 -18.36 -11.65 17.72
N VAL A 501 -17.05 -11.42 17.54
CA VAL A 501 -16.42 -11.35 16.22
C VAL A 501 -15.52 -12.58 16.07
N THR A 502 -15.82 -13.39 15.06
CA THR A 502 -15.06 -14.60 14.73
C THR A 502 -14.31 -14.47 13.40
N TYR A 503 -13.18 -15.15 13.26
CA TYR A 503 -12.41 -15.15 12.02
C TYR A 503 -13.21 -15.77 10.86
N THR A 504 -13.97 -16.84 11.12
CA THR A 504 -14.86 -17.44 10.11
C THR A 504 -15.94 -16.47 9.63
N SER A 505 -16.59 -15.73 10.55
CA SER A 505 -17.62 -14.78 10.18
C SER A 505 -17.07 -13.56 9.44
N LEU A 506 -15.86 -13.10 9.79
CA LEU A 506 -15.13 -12.04 9.07
C LEU A 506 -14.80 -12.44 7.63
N ALA A 507 -14.27 -13.64 7.41
CA ALA A 507 -13.93 -14.14 6.08
C ALA A 507 -15.18 -14.21 5.19
N LYS A 508 -16.30 -14.70 5.75
CA LYS A 508 -17.59 -14.76 5.04
C LYS A 508 -18.20 -13.37 4.81
N TYR A 509 -18.01 -12.42 5.74
CA TYR A 509 -18.49 -11.05 5.60
C TYR A 509 -17.94 -10.36 4.35
N TYR A 510 -16.67 -10.62 4.02
CA TYR A 510 -16.01 -10.01 2.87
C TYR A 510 -15.98 -10.90 1.62
N ASP A 511 -16.70 -12.03 1.64
CA ASP A 511 -16.67 -13.07 0.59
C ASP A 511 -15.22 -13.42 0.18
N ASN A 512 -14.30 -13.44 1.15
CA ASN A 512 -12.87 -13.58 0.92
C ASN A 512 -12.21 -14.44 2.01
N SER A 513 -11.99 -15.71 1.68
CA SER A 513 -11.30 -16.67 2.55
C SER A 513 -9.78 -16.54 2.54
N LEU A 514 -9.21 -15.68 1.68
CA LEU A 514 -7.78 -15.63 1.38
C LEU A 514 -7.06 -14.39 1.94
N SER A 515 -7.79 -13.46 2.55
CA SER A 515 -7.23 -12.24 3.15
C SER A 515 -6.84 -12.43 4.60
N ASP A 516 -5.75 -11.79 5.00
CA ASP A 516 -5.25 -11.80 6.36
C ASP A 516 -6.24 -11.18 7.36
N SER A 517 -6.40 -11.83 8.52
CA SER A 517 -7.46 -11.53 9.48
C SER A 517 -7.37 -10.10 10.05
N HIS A 518 -6.16 -9.58 10.29
CA HIS A 518 -5.96 -8.21 10.78
C HIS A 518 -6.38 -7.16 9.75
N ILE A 519 -6.23 -7.42 8.45
CA ILE A 519 -6.75 -6.54 7.40
C ILE A 519 -8.28 -6.55 7.40
N LEU A 520 -8.90 -7.72 7.56
CA LEU A 520 -10.36 -7.84 7.66
C LEU A 520 -10.91 -7.14 8.89
N LEU A 521 -10.24 -7.25 10.04
CA LEU A 521 -10.60 -6.56 11.28
C LEU A 521 -10.57 -5.05 11.13
N TYR A 522 -9.49 -4.51 10.57
CA TYR A 522 -9.40 -3.08 10.27
C TYR A 522 -10.53 -2.61 9.36
N ARG A 523 -10.82 -3.37 8.28
CA ARG A 523 -11.92 -3.04 7.37
C ARG A 523 -13.28 -3.07 8.06
N LEU A 524 -13.51 -4.04 8.95
CA LEU A 524 -14.74 -4.14 9.72
C LEU A 524 -14.93 -2.89 10.59
N LEU A 525 -13.90 -2.47 11.32
CA LEU A 525 -13.94 -1.27 12.16
C LEU A 525 -14.26 -0.02 11.34
N LEU A 526 -13.64 0.16 10.17
CA LEU A 526 -13.97 1.27 9.27
C LEU A 526 -15.39 1.22 8.70
N ASP A 527 -15.87 0.03 8.34
CA ASP A 527 -17.19 -0.15 7.73
C ASP A 527 -18.34 0.08 8.73
N LEU A 528 -18.09 -0.18 10.02
CA LEU A 528 -19.05 -0.05 11.11
C LEU A 528 -18.96 1.27 11.88
N ASN A 529 -17.88 2.05 11.69
CA ASN A 529 -17.74 3.38 12.30
C ASN A 529 -18.96 4.27 11.98
N GLY A 530 -19.50 4.93 13.02
CA GLY A 530 -20.69 5.78 12.94
C GLY A 530 -22.03 5.05 12.72
N LYS A 531 -22.03 3.73 12.50
CA LYS A 531 -23.25 2.92 12.28
C LYS A 531 -23.72 2.18 13.52
N ILE A 532 -22.79 1.79 14.39
CA ILE A 532 -23.05 1.07 15.64
C ILE A 532 -22.34 1.76 16.82
N SER A 533 -22.69 1.38 18.05
CA SER A 533 -22.09 1.95 19.26
C SER A 533 -20.68 1.43 19.53
N GLY A 534 -20.41 0.15 19.25
CA GLY A 534 -19.19 -0.48 19.71
C GLY A 534 -19.05 -1.95 19.34
N ILE A 535 -17.87 -2.50 19.60
CA ILE A 535 -17.52 -3.90 19.36
C ILE A 535 -16.82 -4.45 20.60
N GLY A 536 -17.14 -5.70 20.95
CA GLY A 536 -16.57 -6.42 22.05
C GLY A 536 -15.59 -7.51 21.63
N PHE A 537 -14.59 -7.71 22.48
CA PHE A 537 -13.59 -8.77 22.36
C PHE A 537 -13.33 -9.36 23.75
N PRO A 538 -13.23 -10.69 23.89
CA PRO A 538 -12.71 -11.29 25.10
C PRO A 538 -11.27 -10.84 25.36
N LEU A 539 -10.93 -10.64 26.65
CA LEU A 539 -9.52 -10.49 27.03
C LEU A 539 -8.74 -11.71 26.54
N TYR A 540 -9.21 -12.90 26.91
CA TYR A 540 -8.73 -14.20 26.46
C TYR A 540 -9.92 -15.16 26.29
N THR A 541 -9.82 -16.10 25.35
CA THR A 541 -10.79 -17.17 25.15
C THR A 541 -10.09 -18.44 24.67
N ALA A 542 -10.67 -19.60 24.98
CA ALA A 542 -10.20 -20.90 24.48
C ALA A 542 -10.76 -21.21 23.07
N ASP A 543 -11.68 -20.40 22.57
CA ASP A 543 -12.22 -20.52 21.21
C ASP A 543 -11.29 -19.82 20.20
N ASP A 544 -10.46 -20.61 19.51
CA ASP A 544 -9.48 -20.11 18.54
C ASP A 544 -10.11 -19.35 17.35
N ASP A 545 -11.43 -19.52 17.10
CA ASP A 545 -12.13 -18.77 16.07
C ASP A 545 -12.52 -17.35 16.52
N GLN A 546 -12.51 -17.06 17.82
CA GLN A 546 -12.84 -15.74 18.36
C GLN A 546 -11.64 -14.79 18.37
N VAL A 547 -11.91 -13.52 18.05
CA VAL A 547 -10.89 -12.47 18.09
C VAL A 547 -10.70 -12.02 19.55
N MET A 548 -9.54 -12.33 20.12
CA MET A 548 -9.17 -11.99 21.51
C MET A 548 -8.09 -10.90 21.58
N LEU A 549 -7.91 -10.30 22.77
CA LEU A 549 -6.90 -9.25 22.98
C LEU A 549 -5.51 -9.81 23.30
N ILE A 550 -5.45 -10.92 24.02
CA ILE A 550 -4.22 -11.63 24.36
C ILE A 550 -4.37 -13.12 24.09
N ASP A 551 -3.28 -13.79 23.71
CA ASP A 551 -3.24 -15.24 23.57
C ASP A 551 -2.99 -15.93 24.93
N GLN A 552 -2.93 -17.27 24.90
CA GLN A 552 -2.63 -18.11 26.07
C GLN A 552 -1.25 -17.83 26.72
N HIS A 553 -0.34 -17.19 26.00
CA HIS A 553 1.00 -16.81 26.45
C HIS A 553 1.09 -15.33 26.85
N GLN A 554 -0.06 -14.64 26.94
CA GLN A 554 -0.17 -13.21 27.22
C GLN A 554 0.45 -12.30 26.15
N ASN A 555 0.65 -12.82 24.93
CA ASN A 555 1.07 -12.00 23.80
C ASN A 555 -0.09 -11.14 23.32
N THR A 556 0.22 -9.89 23.02
CA THR A 556 -0.78 -8.95 22.51
C THR A 556 -1.19 -9.31 21.08
N MET A 557 -2.50 -9.40 20.84
CA MET A 557 -3.08 -9.74 19.55
C MET A 557 -3.24 -8.52 18.64
N PRO A 558 -3.31 -8.71 17.30
CA PRO A 558 -3.25 -7.62 16.33
C PRO A 558 -4.36 -6.56 16.48
N ILE A 559 -5.52 -6.95 17.00
CA ILE A 559 -6.65 -6.04 17.23
C ILE A 559 -6.28 -4.87 18.15
N VAL A 560 -5.46 -5.10 19.19
CA VAL A 560 -5.00 -4.05 20.11
C VAL A 560 -4.18 -3.01 19.34
N TYR A 561 -3.29 -3.46 18.47
CA TYR A 561 -2.49 -2.57 17.63
C TYR A 561 -3.34 -1.82 16.61
N ILE A 562 -4.35 -2.44 16.01
CA ILE A 562 -5.27 -1.76 15.09
C ILE A 562 -5.97 -0.59 15.79
N TYR A 563 -6.47 -0.78 17.02
CA TYR A 563 -7.05 0.31 17.81
C TYR A 563 -6.02 1.41 18.10
N SER A 564 -4.78 1.04 18.45
CA SER A 564 -3.69 2.01 18.67
C SER A 564 -3.38 2.85 17.43
N LEU A 565 -3.52 2.30 16.23
CA LEU A 565 -3.29 3.01 14.96
C LEU A 565 -4.49 3.91 14.60
N LEU A 566 -5.71 3.48 14.96
CA LEU A 566 -6.95 4.25 14.75
C LEU A 566 -7.13 5.40 15.76
N ALA A 567 -6.41 5.38 16.89
CA ALA A 567 -6.50 6.40 17.94
C ALA A 567 -6.31 7.82 17.39
N ALA A 568 -5.37 8.01 16.45
CA ALA A 568 -5.09 9.31 15.84
C ALA A 568 -6.27 9.89 15.03
N PHE A 569 -7.24 9.07 14.63
CA PHE A 569 -8.40 9.47 13.83
C PHE A 569 -9.69 9.60 14.66
N THR A 570 -9.66 9.13 15.92
CA THR A 570 -10.85 9.10 16.78
C THR A 570 -11.33 10.49 17.14
N ASP A 571 -12.65 10.71 17.02
CA ASP A 571 -13.33 11.97 17.28
C ASP A 571 -12.80 13.15 16.42
N LYS A 572 -12.38 12.85 15.18
CA LYS A 572 -11.87 13.82 14.20
C LYS A 572 -12.56 13.70 12.86
N TYR A 573 -12.49 14.77 12.08
CA TYR A 573 -12.90 14.77 10.67
C TYR A 573 -11.85 14.08 9.80
N THR A 574 -12.30 13.18 8.96
CA THR A 574 -11.47 12.30 8.14
C THR A 574 -11.94 12.30 6.68
N PHE A 575 -11.04 11.88 5.79
CA PHE A 575 -11.31 11.60 4.39
C PHE A 575 -11.12 10.10 4.14
N ARG A 576 -12.08 9.47 3.45
CA ARG A 576 -12.02 8.05 3.14
C ARG A 576 -11.29 7.83 1.81
N LEU A 577 -10.12 7.21 1.87
CA LEU A 577 -9.31 6.87 0.70
C LEU A 577 -9.70 5.50 0.14
N PRO A 578 -9.42 5.23 -1.14
CA PRO A 578 -9.55 3.90 -1.72
C PRO A 578 -8.76 2.86 -0.95
N ASN A 579 -7.63 3.19 -0.34
CA ASN A 579 -6.77 2.26 0.40
C ASN A 579 -6.65 2.60 1.89
N GLY A 580 -7.54 3.43 2.46
CA GLY A 580 -7.35 3.84 3.86
C GLY A 580 -8.21 5.00 4.32
N ILE A 581 -7.72 5.72 5.32
CA ILE A 581 -8.30 6.97 5.81
C ILE A 581 -7.20 8.02 6.02
N ALA A 582 -7.57 9.29 5.94
CA ALA A 582 -6.69 10.41 6.25
C ALA A 582 -7.39 11.39 7.18
N CYS A 583 -6.66 12.08 8.06
CA CYS A 583 -7.16 13.22 8.81
C CYS A 583 -6.11 14.31 8.94
N LYS A 584 -6.55 15.48 9.38
CA LYS A 584 -5.68 16.61 9.73
C LYS A 584 -5.95 16.99 11.18
N GLU A 585 -4.88 17.17 11.95
CA GLU A 585 -4.91 17.68 13.31
C GLU A 585 -3.85 18.78 13.42
N ASP A 586 -4.27 20.01 13.71
CA ASP A 586 -3.42 21.19 13.69
C ASP A 586 -2.65 21.31 12.35
N ASP A 587 -1.31 21.28 12.39
CA ASP A 587 -0.45 21.27 11.20
C ASP A 587 -0.04 19.86 10.75
N ASN A 588 -0.47 18.82 11.46
CA ASN A 588 -0.11 17.44 11.19
C ASN A 588 -1.13 16.75 10.28
N TYR A 589 -0.62 15.93 9.36
CA TYR A 589 -1.43 15.09 8.48
C TYR A 589 -1.24 13.64 8.85
N HIS A 590 -2.34 12.93 9.10
CA HIS A 590 -2.33 11.52 9.46
C HIS A 590 -2.95 10.69 8.34
N LEU A 591 -2.33 9.56 8.04
CA LEU A 591 -2.73 8.60 7.03
C LEU A 591 -2.70 7.20 7.64
N LEU A 592 -3.72 6.39 7.36
CA LEU A 592 -3.74 4.98 7.71
C LEU A 592 -4.12 4.18 6.46
N LEU A 593 -3.13 3.52 5.88
CA LEU A 593 -3.19 2.91 4.56
C LEU A 593 -3.09 1.39 4.67
N ILE A 594 -3.76 0.69 3.77
CA ILE A 594 -3.75 -0.77 3.65
C ILE A 594 -3.54 -1.20 2.21
N ASN A 595 -2.87 -2.33 2.03
CA ASN A 595 -2.87 -3.02 0.74
C ASN A 595 -4.16 -3.84 0.59
N LYS A 596 -5.00 -3.47 -0.38
CA LYS A 596 -6.29 -4.13 -0.67
C LYS A 596 -6.20 -5.30 -1.66
N ASN A 597 -5.02 -5.63 -2.18
CA ASN A 597 -4.88 -6.66 -3.21
C ASN A 597 -5.17 -8.05 -2.64
N ASN A 598 -6.29 -8.61 -3.09
CA ASN A 598 -6.92 -9.82 -2.54
C ASN A 598 -6.58 -11.11 -3.30
N THR A 599 -5.54 -11.13 -4.14
CA THR A 599 -5.17 -12.33 -4.92
C THR A 599 -3.84 -12.89 -4.43
N LEU A 600 -3.79 -14.20 -4.14
CA LEU A 600 -2.57 -14.95 -3.79
C LEU A 600 -1.44 -14.77 -4.82
N THR A 601 -1.76 -14.35 -6.04
CA THR A 601 -0.84 -14.15 -7.17
C THR A 601 -0.19 -12.76 -7.22
N ASN A 602 -0.72 -11.77 -6.48
CA ASN A 602 -0.12 -10.44 -6.42
C ASN A 602 0.80 -10.32 -5.20
N THR A 603 2.09 -10.57 -5.42
CA THR A 603 3.17 -10.24 -4.48
C THR A 603 3.66 -8.79 -4.63
N VAL A 604 3.09 -8.03 -5.57
CA VAL A 604 3.55 -6.66 -5.89
C VAL A 604 3.03 -5.68 -4.83
N PRO A 605 3.92 -4.91 -4.18
CA PRO A 605 3.50 -3.88 -3.23
C PRO A 605 2.74 -2.76 -3.94
N VAL A 606 1.75 -2.19 -3.26
CA VAL A 606 1.00 -1.02 -3.77
C VAL A 606 1.80 0.23 -3.49
N VAL A 607 2.19 0.95 -4.54
CA VAL A 607 2.95 2.21 -4.41
C VAL A 607 2.01 3.40 -4.40
N ILE A 608 2.00 4.15 -3.29
CA ILE A 608 1.19 5.34 -3.06
C ILE A 608 2.09 6.57 -3.02
N SER A 609 1.77 7.59 -3.81
CA SER A 609 2.50 8.86 -3.84
C SER A 609 1.73 9.89 -3.03
N VAL A 610 2.34 10.45 -1.98
CA VAL A 610 1.70 11.43 -1.12
C VAL A 610 2.34 12.80 -1.32
N MET A 611 1.54 13.79 -1.70
CA MET A 611 1.97 15.19 -1.82
C MET A 611 1.57 15.94 -0.54
N PRO A 612 2.54 16.26 0.34
CA PRO A 612 2.27 17.07 1.53
C PRO A 612 2.12 18.56 1.17
N PRO A 613 1.45 19.35 2.02
CA PRO A 613 1.26 20.78 1.77
C PRO A 613 2.39 21.67 2.32
N PHE A 614 3.46 21.08 2.85
CA PHE A 614 4.55 21.81 3.51
C PHE A 614 5.50 22.43 2.50
N MET A 615 6.03 23.63 2.77
CA MET A 615 6.97 24.31 1.86
C MET A 615 8.44 23.91 2.11
N GLY A 616 8.76 23.35 3.28
CA GLY A 616 10.12 22.99 3.72
C GLY A 616 10.29 21.51 4.05
N GLU A 617 11.32 21.19 4.83
CA GLU A 617 11.48 19.85 5.40
C GLU A 617 10.33 19.53 6.36
N TYR A 618 10.00 18.25 6.46
CA TYR A 618 8.96 17.74 7.35
C TYR A 618 9.36 16.37 7.90
N PHE A 619 8.88 16.07 9.10
CA PHE A 619 9.04 14.78 9.73
C PHE A 619 8.00 13.80 9.21
N VAL A 620 8.43 12.55 9.02
CA VAL A 620 7.59 11.41 8.68
C VAL A 620 7.73 10.38 9.79
N PHE A 621 6.71 10.27 10.62
CA PHE A 621 6.62 9.20 11.61
C PHE A 621 5.73 8.08 11.06
N ASN A 622 6.23 6.86 11.06
CA ASN A 622 5.60 5.72 10.43
C ASN A 622 5.48 4.56 11.43
N ARG A 623 4.33 3.88 11.45
CA ARG A 623 4.10 2.62 12.18
C ARG A 623 3.54 1.56 11.25
N ILE A 624 4.20 0.41 11.17
CA ILE A 624 3.86 -0.69 10.26
C ILE A 624 3.40 -1.92 11.05
N LEU A 625 2.19 -2.40 10.78
CA LEU A 625 1.68 -3.71 11.19
C LEU A 625 1.63 -4.61 9.96
N SER A 626 2.41 -5.69 9.93
CA SER A 626 2.57 -6.58 8.79
C SER A 626 2.81 -8.02 9.25
N PRO A 627 2.82 -9.03 8.34
CA PRO A 627 3.21 -10.39 8.69
C PRO A 627 4.54 -10.53 9.42
N GLU A 628 5.46 -9.57 9.22
CA GLU A 628 6.78 -9.56 9.85
C GLU A 628 6.82 -8.77 11.17
N HIS A 629 5.83 -7.90 11.43
CA HIS A 629 5.82 -6.96 12.54
C HIS A 629 4.44 -6.87 13.22
N GLY A 630 4.37 -7.22 14.50
CA GLY A 630 3.15 -7.08 15.33
C GLY A 630 2.08 -8.17 15.12
N LEU A 631 2.41 -9.27 14.42
CA LEU A 631 1.58 -10.47 14.32
C LEU A 631 2.26 -11.66 15.04
N ILE A 632 1.83 -11.94 16.26
CA ILE A 632 2.40 -13.03 17.08
C ILE A 632 2.32 -14.40 16.41
N SER A 633 1.24 -14.67 15.66
CA SER A 633 1.00 -15.93 14.95
C SER A 633 2.09 -16.29 13.96
N ASN A 634 2.86 -15.31 13.49
CA ASN A 634 3.96 -15.50 12.55
C ASN A 634 5.32 -15.57 13.25
N MET A 635 5.42 -15.03 14.48
CA MET A 635 6.62 -15.13 15.31
C MET A 635 6.72 -16.50 16.01
N ILE A 636 5.58 -17.07 16.41
CA ILE A 636 5.50 -18.42 16.99
C ILE A 636 4.74 -19.30 16.01
N THR A 637 5.45 -20.16 15.29
CA THR A 637 4.84 -21.04 14.29
C THR A 637 3.94 -22.09 14.93
N SER A 638 2.83 -22.43 14.27
CA SER A 638 1.87 -23.44 14.71
C SER A 638 2.43 -24.87 14.81
N GLN A 639 3.68 -25.07 14.39
CA GLN A 639 4.42 -26.33 14.49
C GLN A 639 5.12 -26.50 15.84
N VAL A 640 5.25 -25.43 16.63
CA VAL A 640 5.91 -25.47 17.94
C VAL A 640 4.93 -25.99 18.99
N ASN A 641 5.34 -26.99 19.77
CA ASN A 641 4.55 -27.43 20.91
C ASN A 641 4.62 -26.35 22.02
N HIS A 642 3.55 -25.56 22.10
CA HIS A 642 3.42 -24.40 22.98
C HIS A 642 3.53 -24.73 24.48
N THR A 643 3.39 -25.99 24.90
CA THR A 643 3.49 -26.39 26.31
C THR A 643 4.91 -26.39 26.88
N PHE A 644 5.95 -26.32 26.03
CA PHE A 644 7.36 -26.45 26.44
C PHE A 644 8.21 -25.22 26.11
N ILE A 645 7.62 -24.09 25.75
CA ILE A 645 8.39 -22.87 25.45
C ILE A 645 8.83 -22.23 26.76
N ASP A 646 10.13 -21.90 26.87
CA ASP A 646 10.68 -21.18 28.01
C ASP A 646 9.94 -19.83 28.20
N PRO A 647 9.37 -19.55 29.38
CA PRO A 647 8.71 -18.27 29.66
C PRO A 647 9.59 -17.04 29.37
N GLN A 648 10.91 -17.14 29.54
CA GLN A 648 11.82 -16.03 29.22
C GLN A 648 11.86 -15.73 27.72
N LEU A 649 11.79 -16.76 26.86
CA LEU A 649 11.73 -16.58 25.41
C LEU A 649 10.38 -15.96 25.00
N LEU A 650 9.28 -16.41 25.59
CA LEU A 650 7.96 -15.80 25.35
C LEU A 650 7.94 -14.33 25.74
N GLN A 651 8.56 -13.97 26.86
CA GLN A 651 8.66 -12.58 27.28
C GLN A 651 9.46 -11.73 26.27
N GLN A 652 10.58 -12.25 25.75
CA GLN A 652 11.36 -11.56 24.72
C GLN A 652 10.58 -11.39 23.42
N ILE A 653 9.83 -12.41 23.00
CA ILE A 653 8.96 -12.34 21.82
C ILE A 653 7.88 -11.28 22.04
N ASN A 654 7.22 -11.26 23.21
CA ASN A 654 6.17 -10.29 23.51
C ASN A 654 6.71 -8.86 23.50
N GLN A 655 7.92 -8.63 24.05
CA GLN A 655 8.61 -7.33 24.01
C GLN A 655 8.97 -6.86 22.59
N ALA A 656 9.19 -7.79 21.65
CA ALA A 656 9.46 -7.49 20.26
C ALA A 656 8.19 -7.42 19.39
N ASN A 657 7.06 -7.94 19.89
CA ASN A 657 5.81 -8.08 19.16
C ASN A 657 5.02 -6.76 19.13
N HIS A 658 5.55 -5.73 18.48
CA HIS A 658 4.87 -4.44 18.29
C HIS A 658 4.98 -3.97 16.83
N PRO A 659 4.08 -3.06 16.36
CA PRO A 659 4.23 -2.45 15.05
C PRO A 659 5.59 -1.73 14.92
N LEU A 660 6.28 -1.91 13.79
CA LEU A 660 7.58 -1.28 13.54
C LEU A 660 7.40 0.23 13.43
N ALA A 661 8.00 0.99 14.34
CA ALA A 661 7.98 2.45 14.35
C ALA A 661 9.28 3.02 13.77
N THR A 662 9.17 4.00 12.87
CA THR A 662 10.31 4.70 12.26
C THR A 662 10.03 6.20 12.18
N LEU A 663 11.09 7.02 12.29
CA LEU A 663 11.03 8.47 12.14
C LEU A 663 12.10 8.91 11.13
N SER A 664 11.69 9.63 10.10
CA SER A 664 12.59 10.18 9.07
C SER A 664 12.28 11.65 8.77
N VAL A 665 13.22 12.34 8.12
CA VAL A 665 13.06 13.71 7.61
C VAL A 665 12.97 13.65 6.09
N HIS A 666 12.02 14.36 5.50
CA HIS A 666 11.81 14.45 4.06
C HIS A 666 11.72 15.91 3.59
N SER A 667 12.24 16.19 2.41
CA SER A 667 12.18 17.52 1.77
C SER A 667 11.04 17.60 0.75
N ASN A 668 10.37 18.74 0.65
CA ASN A 668 9.23 18.98 -0.25
C ASN A 668 9.51 18.88 -1.77
N ASN A 669 10.77 18.72 -2.20
CA ASN A 669 11.11 18.70 -3.63
C ASN A 669 10.58 17.46 -4.40
N MET A 670 10.05 16.44 -3.70
CA MET A 670 9.46 15.24 -4.29
C MET A 670 8.26 14.75 -3.46
N PRO A 671 7.24 14.12 -4.07
CA PRO A 671 6.20 13.45 -3.31
C PRO A 671 6.79 12.29 -2.48
N LEU A 672 6.20 12.05 -1.32
CA LEU A 672 6.53 10.91 -0.46
C LEU A 672 6.01 9.63 -1.11
N SER A 673 6.91 8.81 -1.64
CA SER A 673 6.56 7.48 -2.18
C SER A 673 6.52 6.45 -1.06
N LEU A 674 5.38 5.78 -0.92
CA LEU A 674 5.11 4.74 0.06
C LEU A 674 4.90 3.40 -0.65
N SER A 675 5.60 2.36 -0.21
CA SER A 675 5.44 1.00 -0.73
C SER A 675 4.69 0.16 0.30
N LEU A 676 3.43 -0.18 0.02
CA LEU A 676 2.60 -1.00 0.88
C LEU A 676 2.68 -2.46 0.47
N GLU A 677 3.43 -3.25 1.22
CA GLU A 677 3.50 -4.69 1.03
C GLU A 677 2.15 -5.38 1.27
N ARG A 678 2.04 -6.64 0.84
CA ARG A 678 0.83 -7.44 1.06
C ARG A 678 0.54 -7.52 2.57
N ALA A 679 -0.74 -7.52 2.92
CA ALA A 679 -1.19 -7.68 4.31
C ALA A 679 -0.63 -6.64 5.29
N THR A 680 -0.31 -5.45 4.80
CA THR A 680 0.27 -4.38 5.65
C THR A 680 -0.76 -3.31 5.98
N ILE A 681 -0.80 -2.89 7.25
CA ILE A 681 -1.45 -1.67 7.72
C ILE A 681 -0.36 -0.68 8.10
N GLN A 682 -0.31 0.45 7.42
CA GLN A 682 0.70 1.47 7.61
C GLN A 682 0.07 2.78 8.08
N TYR A 683 0.42 3.19 9.30
CA TYR A 683 0.10 4.51 9.83
C TYR A 683 1.24 5.48 9.57
N ILE A 684 0.92 6.69 9.14
CA ILE A 684 1.89 7.74 8.84
C ILE A 684 1.39 9.05 9.40
N MET A 685 2.26 9.77 10.09
CA MET A 685 2.08 11.16 10.50
C MET A 685 3.13 12.02 9.82
N LEU A 686 2.68 13.05 9.12
CA LEU A 686 3.52 14.06 8.49
C LEU A 686 3.40 15.36 9.29
N SER A 687 4.53 15.90 9.74
CA SER A 687 4.57 17.09 10.60
C SER A 687 5.59 18.09 10.07
N PRO A 688 5.28 19.39 9.98
CA PRO A 688 6.24 20.37 9.46
C PRO A 688 7.46 20.52 10.38
N ASN A 689 8.65 20.67 9.81
CA ASN A 689 9.84 21.00 10.58
C ASN A 689 9.93 22.52 10.79
N ASN A 690 9.44 23.01 11.92
CA ASN A 690 9.32 24.44 12.20
C ASN A 690 10.62 25.11 12.71
N GLU A 691 11.73 24.38 12.85
CA GLU A 691 13.03 24.94 13.30
C GLU A 691 13.62 25.97 12.32
N ALA A 692 13.12 26.05 11.08
CA ALA A 692 13.54 27.06 10.10
C ALA A 692 12.96 28.48 10.32
N THR A 693 12.09 28.70 11.32
CA THR A 693 11.41 30.00 11.53
C THR A 693 11.97 30.86 12.67
N HIS A 694 13.02 30.42 13.37
CA HIS A 694 13.68 31.21 14.44
C HIS A 694 14.99 31.89 14.03
N HIS A 695 15.33 31.88 12.73
CA HIS A 695 16.45 32.64 12.17
C HIS A 695 16.04 33.42 10.92
N ILE A 696 15.18 34.43 11.08
CA ILE A 696 15.09 35.57 10.17
C ILE A 696 15.00 36.86 10.99
#